data_AF-A0A915EPQ9-F1
#
_entry.id   AF-A0A915EPQ9-F1
#
_cell.length_a   1.000
_cell.length_b   1.000
_cell.length_c   1.000
_cell.angle_alpha   90.00
_cell.angle_beta   90.00
_cell.angle_gamma   90.00
#
_symmetry.space_group_name_H-M   'P 1'
#
loop_
_entity.id
_entity.type
_entity.pdbx_description
1 polymer ?
#
loop_
_entity_poly.entity_id
_entity_poly.type
_entity_poly.pdbx_seq_one_letter_code
_entity_poly.pdbx_strand_id
1 'polypeptide(L)'
;MPRIVALIDMDCFYVQVEQRLNPELYGKPVVACQLSDNLSPGGVLAVSYEAREFGIKRGMSAEEIKQLCPEINLCIMPLVEGMHKTDLARYRSASEEKASIDEAYLDLTEAVEMEMAKWCPDELVEHLVTDLSEAFPSTHVATGDDRYLRASSCHRGQIVEDIRHEIFEKTKFNCSAGIGLNKMIAKLSLRDYKVMHLKFLGGKLGLALTNKFGVKTMADLAQIPPQNILASFPQSASWLLRVIEGDDDEPIRAGIMQKSIAVSKNFPGKNALSKVDLVEKWVHGLSKELCKRLIEDQVKFRRTAQNIVVGFYSNNRSIVWNYMRSFIKDKQGLDWSPSITNMHISSGRFQDGVDSTVREITSWFDKSKSEPVGQDAILDADQACGHEVDDITIIDFPPANELVANDPEGCENITSTSADPARDSSKESMDIEIVSENIVDRSKTIFNCLSSSNVEPKSAVKSSSSSVKKNVKNFDFVVGAILPISFLFEVTFVLSFWHSLFSVGWLVRVLPLLYISSNVYLNIYKMVSVGPNGRSSDLPSIIKPGFKYCHSCCLNSPPRSHHCPICNTCVLRRDHHCSFAAVCVGHFNQRFFIAAIVNLLIISFTCFLWNLSFVSMTMSKLSPIQYWHLMLPHLALVLGFISPYQFFAVFVFVCSMTTVVFVTYLVAAQIFCLYRGQTRIEYLMDIHAYDLGFLNNVRLAMGSRWPLVFFSPFVASPLQSDGISFPVKELQNVYKNTKNF
;
A
#
# COMPACT_ATOMS: atom_id res chain seq x y z
N MET A 1 0.23 -21.89 -6.69
CA MET A 1 1.43 -21.11 -7.03
C MET A 1 2.53 -21.37 -5.98
N PRO A 2 3.75 -20.79 -6.04
CA PRO A 2 4.52 -20.61 -4.80
C PRO A 2 3.68 -19.85 -3.76
N ARG A 3 3.94 -20.07 -2.47
CA ARG A 3 3.21 -19.39 -1.37
C ARG A 3 3.32 -17.88 -1.50
N ILE A 4 2.27 -17.17 -1.07
CA ILE A 4 2.23 -15.71 -1.01
C ILE A 4 1.98 -15.31 0.45
N VAL A 5 2.99 -14.70 1.06
CA VAL A 5 3.00 -14.35 2.48
C VAL A 5 3.00 -12.85 2.64
N ALA A 6 2.06 -12.33 3.42
CA ALA A 6 2.10 -10.98 3.93
C ALA A 6 2.44 -10.95 5.43
N LEU A 7 3.00 -9.83 5.87
CA LEU A 7 3.19 -9.50 7.27
C LEU A 7 2.71 -8.07 7.48
N ILE A 8 1.83 -7.87 8.46
CA ILE A 8 1.43 -6.56 8.96
C ILE A 8 2.22 -6.25 10.25
N ASP A 9 2.76 -5.03 10.40
CA ASP A 9 3.56 -4.55 11.56
C ASP A 9 3.05 -3.14 11.93
N MET A 10 2.43 -2.98 13.11
CA MET A 10 1.71 -1.77 13.54
C MET A 10 2.67 -0.59 13.81
N ASP A 11 2.43 0.53 13.15
CA ASP A 11 3.32 1.68 13.21
C ASP A 11 3.42 2.26 14.62
N CYS A 12 4.66 2.32 15.15
CA CYS A 12 4.98 2.82 16.50
C CYS A 12 4.03 2.37 17.64
N PHE A 13 3.36 1.22 17.49
CA PHE A 13 2.05 0.83 18.08
C PHE A 13 1.62 1.52 19.39
N TYR A 14 2.41 1.44 20.46
CA TYR A 14 2.04 2.03 21.75
C TYR A 14 1.86 3.55 21.72
N VAL A 15 2.53 4.27 20.82
CA VAL A 15 2.29 5.71 20.60
C VAL A 15 0.93 5.94 19.95
N GLN A 16 0.57 5.18 18.90
CA GLN A 16 -0.74 5.32 18.26
C GLN A 16 -1.90 5.00 19.22
N VAL A 17 -1.73 4.06 20.15
CA VAL A 17 -2.73 3.81 21.21
C VAL A 17 -2.94 5.05 22.09
N GLU A 18 -1.88 5.80 22.41
CA GLU A 18 -2.01 7.06 23.16
C GLU A 18 -2.55 8.20 22.30
N GLN A 19 -2.18 8.30 21.02
CA GLN A 19 -2.72 9.29 20.08
C GLN A 19 -4.22 9.08 19.83
N ARG A 20 -4.69 7.83 19.83
CA ARG A 20 -6.13 7.53 19.74
C ARG A 20 -6.90 7.87 21.02
N LEU A 21 -6.23 7.82 22.19
CA LEU A 21 -6.81 8.24 23.47
C LEU A 21 -6.76 9.76 23.67
N ASN A 22 -5.76 10.44 23.11
CA ASN A 22 -5.67 11.90 23.06
C ASN A 22 -5.31 12.37 21.63
N PRO A 23 -6.33 12.68 20.81
CA PRO A 23 -6.13 13.12 19.42
C PRO A 23 -5.30 14.40 19.24
N GLU A 24 -5.06 15.18 20.29
CA GLU A 24 -4.13 16.31 20.20
C GLU A 24 -2.67 15.88 19.98
N LEU A 25 -2.35 14.59 20.10
CA LEU A 25 -1.00 14.05 19.94
C LEU A 25 -0.67 13.57 18.51
N TYR A 26 -1.62 13.61 17.56
CA TYR A 26 -1.32 13.32 16.14
C TYR A 26 -0.44 14.41 15.53
N GLY A 27 0.54 14.03 14.70
CA GLY A 27 1.46 14.96 14.04
C GLY A 27 2.43 15.69 14.99
N LYS A 28 2.63 15.16 16.20
CA LYS A 28 3.52 15.73 17.22
C LYS A 28 4.61 14.72 17.59
N PRO A 29 5.80 15.17 18.04
CA PRO A 29 6.79 14.27 18.59
C PRO A 29 6.29 13.69 19.92
N VAL A 30 6.03 12.39 19.93
CA VAL A 30 5.53 11.59 21.08
C VAL A 30 6.48 10.43 21.40
N VAL A 31 6.64 10.12 22.69
CA VAL A 31 7.30 8.91 23.20
C VAL A 31 6.40 8.23 24.24
N ALA A 32 6.17 6.93 24.09
CA ALA A 32 5.51 6.11 25.10
C ALA A 32 6.55 5.44 26.01
N CYS A 33 6.47 5.69 27.32
CA CYS A 33 7.44 5.20 28.32
C CYS A 33 6.78 4.40 29.45
N GLN A 34 7.52 3.47 30.05
CA GLN A 34 7.19 2.95 31.38
C GLN A 34 7.37 4.04 32.44
N LEU A 35 6.61 3.98 33.52
CA LEU A 35 6.90 4.76 34.73
C LEU A 35 8.14 4.18 35.42
N SER A 36 9.05 5.04 35.89
CA SER A 36 10.20 4.64 36.71
C SER A 36 9.77 4.37 38.15
N ASP A 37 10.61 3.67 38.93
CA ASP A 37 10.33 3.46 40.36
C ASP A 37 10.31 4.80 41.15
N ASN A 38 10.81 5.91 40.58
CA ASN A 38 10.78 7.28 41.13
C ASN A 38 9.61 8.14 40.60
N LEU A 39 8.59 7.55 39.96
CA LEU A 39 7.46 8.24 39.32
C LEU A 39 7.83 9.19 38.15
N SER A 40 9.06 9.11 37.63
CA SER A 40 9.50 9.83 36.43
C SER A 40 9.30 8.98 35.16
N PRO A 41 9.43 9.53 33.93
CA PRO A 41 9.42 8.71 32.73
C PRO A 41 10.67 7.81 32.70
N GLY A 42 10.45 6.50 32.70
CA GLY A 42 11.47 5.47 32.64
C GLY A 42 11.70 4.96 31.22
N GLY A 43 11.87 3.63 31.08
CA GLY A 43 12.25 3.00 29.83
C GLY A 43 11.30 3.28 28.65
N VAL A 44 11.88 3.80 27.56
CA VAL A 44 11.18 4.05 26.28
C VAL A 44 10.68 2.76 25.65
N LEU A 45 9.37 2.68 25.41
CA LEU A 45 8.71 1.54 24.77
C LEU A 45 8.42 1.80 23.29
N ALA A 46 8.00 3.00 22.91
CA ALA A 46 7.79 3.37 21.52
C ALA A 46 8.08 4.86 21.28
N VAL A 47 8.47 5.18 20.05
CA VAL A 47 8.83 6.53 19.59
C VAL A 47 8.04 6.79 18.31
N SER A 48 7.32 7.91 18.26
CA SER A 48 6.65 8.43 17.05
C SER A 48 7.66 8.65 15.92
N TYR A 49 7.22 8.85 14.67
CA TYR A 49 8.18 9.08 13.59
C TYR A 49 8.73 10.51 13.64
N GLU A 50 7.88 11.47 13.97
CA GLU A 50 8.19 12.86 14.27
C GLU A 50 9.30 12.96 15.34
N ALA A 51 9.22 12.18 16.43
CA ALA A 51 10.28 12.13 17.44
C ALA A 51 11.57 11.45 16.96
N ARG A 52 11.52 10.51 16.00
CA ARG A 52 12.73 9.88 15.44
C ARG A 52 13.56 10.84 14.59
N GLU A 53 12.97 11.89 14.02
CA GLU A 53 13.70 12.91 13.25
C GLU A 53 14.70 13.69 14.12
N PHE A 54 14.36 13.92 15.39
CA PHE A 54 15.28 14.45 16.43
C PHE A 54 16.32 13.41 16.90
N GLY A 55 16.41 12.24 16.26
CA GLY A 55 17.36 11.18 16.58
C GLY A 55 16.97 10.30 17.78
N ILE A 56 15.77 10.50 18.37
CA ILE A 56 15.31 9.79 19.57
C ILE A 56 15.14 8.28 19.29
N LYS A 57 15.63 7.44 20.21
CA LYS A 57 15.68 5.97 20.09
C LYS A 57 15.21 5.28 21.37
N ARG A 58 14.74 4.04 21.23
CA ARG A 58 14.50 3.13 22.38
C ARG A 58 15.80 3.01 23.20
N GLY A 59 15.69 3.12 24.52
CA GLY A 59 16.80 3.02 25.46
C GLY A 59 17.41 4.34 25.95
N MET A 60 17.09 5.48 25.32
CA MET A 60 17.45 6.81 25.85
C MET A 60 16.66 7.14 27.13
N SER A 61 17.24 7.98 27.99
CA SER A 61 16.58 8.54 29.17
C SER A 61 15.66 9.72 28.82
N ALA A 62 14.72 10.02 29.72
CA ALA A 62 13.83 11.18 29.57
C ALA A 62 14.56 12.53 29.54
N GLU A 63 15.78 12.60 30.08
CA GLU A 63 16.60 13.81 30.12
C GLU A 63 17.29 14.05 28.77
N GLU A 64 17.95 13.02 28.21
CA GLU A 64 18.51 13.06 26.85
C GLU A 64 17.44 13.38 25.81
N ILE A 65 16.25 12.77 25.94
CA ILE A 65 15.12 12.98 25.03
C ILE A 65 14.64 14.44 25.05
N LYS A 66 14.56 15.06 26.23
CA LYS A 66 14.20 16.49 26.37
C LYS A 66 15.31 17.45 25.93
N GLN A 67 16.57 17.02 25.92
CA GLN A 67 17.66 17.81 25.34
C GLN A 67 17.63 17.79 23.81
N LEU A 68 17.20 16.67 23.20
CA LEU A 68 17.04 16.53 21.75
C LEU A 68 15.75 17.21 21.22
N CYS A 69 14.66 17.15 21.99
CA CYS A 69 13.36 17.71 21.63
C CYS A 69 12.67 18.28 22.90
N PRO A 70 12.83 19.59 23.20
CA PRO A 70 12.20 20.21 24.37
C PRO A 70 10.66 20.14 24.38
N GLU A 71 10.04 20.10 23.21
CA GLU A 71 8.60 20.02 22.95
C GLU A 71 8.01 18.59 23.00
N ILE A 72 8.82 17.60 23.41
CA ILE A 72 8.47 16.18 23.38
C ILE A 72 7.30 15.82 24.31
N ASN A 73 6.33 15.08 23.76
CA ASN A 73 5.17 14.59 24.49
C ASN A 73 5.49 13.21 25.10
N LEU A 74 5.64 13.14 26.43
CA LEU A 74 5.98 11.90 27.12
C LEU A 74 4.72 11.23 27.69
N CYS A 75 4.18 10.25 26.98
CA CYS A 75 3.05 9.45 27.43
C CYS A 75 3.54 8.34 28.36
N ILE A 76 3.33 8.51 29.66
CA ILE A 76 3.77 7.55 30.67
C ILE A 76 2.64 6.53 30.92
N MET A 77 2.96 5.24 30.82
CA MET A 77 1.98 4.18 31.00
C MET A 77 1.54 4.03 32.47
N PRO A 78 0.24 3.76 32.73
CA PRO A 78 -0.29 3.60 34.08
C PRO A 78 0.32 2.39 34.81
N LEU A 79 0.20 2.40 36.13
CA LEU A 79 0.52 1.27 36.98
C LEU A 79 -0.69 0.34 37.14
N VAL A 80 -0.43 -0.96 37.34
CA VAL A 80 -1.42 -1.89 37.89
C VAL A 80 -1.73 -1.47 39.32
N GLU A 81 -3.01 -1.42 39.71
CA GLU A 81 -3.44 -0.96 41.01
C GLU A 81 -2.72 -1.70 42.16
N GLY A 82 -2.19 -0.94 43.13
CA GLY A 82 -1.42 -1.47 44.26
C GLY A 82 -0.01 -1.98 43.96
N MET A 83 0.47 -1.88 42.71
CA MET A 83 1.81 -2.36 42.30
C MET A 83 2.61 -1.31 41.51
N HIS A 84 3.90 -1.18 41.80
CA HIS A 84 4.85 -0.42 40.96
C HIS A 84 5.22 -1.19 39.68
N LYS A 85 4.23 -1.69 38.93
CA LYS A 85 4.40 -2.39 37.66
C LYS A 85 3.49 -1.76 36.61
N THR A 86 4.03 -1.47 35.43
CA THR A 86 3.24 -0.98 34.28
C THR A 86 2.09 -1.93 33.95
N ASP A 87 0.88 -1.37 33.82
CA ASP A 87 -0.24 -2.06 33.19
C ASP A 87 -0.13 -1.94 31.67
N LEU A 88 -0.39 -3.06 30.99
CA LEU A 88 -0.40 -3.15 29.54
C LEU A 88 -1.76 -3.59 28.98
N ALA A 89 -2.80 -3.76 29.83
CA ALA A 89 -4.12 -4.24 29.42
C ALA A 89 -4.66 -3.48 28.19
N ARG A 90 -4.67 -2.13 28.24
CA ARG A 90 -5.18 -1.29 27.13
C ARG A 90 -4.46 -1.53 25.79
N TYR A 91 -3.15 -1.81 25.79
CA TYR A 91 -2.39 -2.12 24.56
C TYR A 91 -2.57 -3.57 24.09
N ARG A 92 -2.91 -4.49 25.00
CA ARG A 92 -3.28 -5.87 24.62
C ARG A 92 -4.63 -5.86 23.92
N SER A 93 -5.65 -5.24 24.51
CA SER A 93 -7.02 -5.13 23.94
C SER A 93 -7.08 -4.28 22.67
N ALA A 94 -6.11 -3.39 22.43
CA ALA A 94 -6.05 -2.57 21.23
C ALA A 94 -5.66 -3.34 19.94
N SER A 95 -5.27 -4.61 20.03
CA SER A 95 -4.93 -5.44 18.87
C SER A 95 -5.17 -6.91 19.21
N GLU A 96 -6.07 -7.59 18.51
CA GLU A 96 -6.64 -8.86 19.00
C GLU A 96 -6.23 -10.12 18.21
N GLU A 97 -5.55 -9.99 17.06
CA GLU A 97 -5.07 -11.11 16.23
C GLU A 97 -3.57 -10.97 15.95
N LYS A 98 -2.76 -12.01 16.25
CA LYS A 98 -1.35 -11.82 16.63
C LYS A 98 -0.35 -12.91 16.26
N ALA A 99 0.80 -12.49 15.74
CA ALA A 99 2.10 -13.15 15.91
C ALA A 99 2.93 -12.50 17.06
N SER A 100 2.81 -11.18 17.26
CA SER A 100 3.30 -10.41 18.42
C SER A 100 2.25 -9.35 18.81
N ILE A 101 2.52 -8.48 19.79
CA ILE A 101 1.55 -7.48 20.27
C ILE A 101 1.15 -6.42 19.21
N ASP A 102 1.92 -6.36 18.13
CA ASP A 102 1.96 -5.36 17.08
C ASP A 102 2.01 -5.93 15.65
N GLU A 103 2.29 -7.24 15.44
CA GLU A 103 2.45 -7.84 14.10
C GLU A 103 1.70 -9.18 13.91
N ALA A 104 1.34 -9.49 12.66
CA ALA A 104 0.67 -10.73 12.25
C ALA A 104 1.06 -11.17 10.82
N TYR A 105 1.32 -12.47 10.61
CA TYR A 105 1.56 -13.07 9.29
C TYR A 105 0.26 -13.62 8.69
N LEU A 106 0.06 -13.40 7.39
CA LEU A 106 -1.10 -13.84 6.63
C LEU A 106 -0.63 -14.67 5.43
N ASP A 107 -1.28 -15.81 5.18
CA ASP A 107 -1.14 -16.52 3.91
C ASP A 107 -2.23 -15.99 2.96
N LEU A 108 -1.81 -15.50 1.80
CA LEU A 108 -2.69 -14.89 0.79
C LEU A 108 -2.78 -15.75 -0.48
N THR A 109 -2.21 -16.96 -0.48
CA THR A 109 -2.09 -17.80 -1.69
C THR A 109 -3.46 -18.08 -2.31
N GLU A 110 -4.43 -18.55 -1.52
CA GLU A 110 -5.81 -18.83 -1.97
C GLU A 110 -6.54 -17.54 -2.39
N ALA A 111 -6.40 -16.45 -1.64
CA ALA A 111 -7.04 -15.17 -1.94
C ALA A 111 -6.58 -14.59 -3.28
N VAL A 112 -5.27 -14.66 -3.57
CA VAL A 112 -4.70 -14.20 -4.84
C VAL A 112 -5.10 -15.13 -5.99
N GLU A 113 -5.13 -16.45 -5.77
CA GLU A 113 -5.60 -17.41 -6.77
C GLU A 113 -7.08 -17.18 -7.12
N MET A 114 -7.93 -16.87 -6.14
CA MET A 114 -9.34 -16.50 -6.37
C MET A 114 -9.53 -15.17 -7.11
N GLU A 115 -8.67 -14.16 -6.90
CA GLU A 115 -8.74 -12.92 -7.70
C GLU A 115 -8.24 -13.14 -9.14
N MET A 116 -7.13 -13.88 -9.32
CA MET A 116 -6.57 -14.19 -10.63
C MET A 116 -7.52 -15.05 -11.48
N ALA A 117 -8.31 -15.93 -10.86
CA ALA A 117 -9.30 -16.77 -11.54
C ALA A 117 -10.49 -15.99 -12.17
N LYS A 118 -10.61 -14.68 -11.93
CA LYS A 118 -11.69 -13.83 -12.48
C LYS A 118 -11.37 -13.22 -13.85
N TRP A 119 -10.15 -13.39 -14.37
CA TRP A 119 -9.65 -12.73 -15.57
C TRP A 119 -9.50 -13.69 -16.77
N CYS A 120 -9.39 -13.12 -17.97
CA CYS A 120 -9.26 -13.89 -19.21
C CYS A 120 -7.81 -14.42 -19.38
N PRO A 121 -7.58 -15.66 -19.89
CA PRO A 121 -6.25 -16.26 -19.91
C PRO A 121 -5.15 -15.44 -20.62
N ASP A 122 -5.49 -14.71 -21.67
CA ASP A 122 -4.54 -13.94 -22.48
C ASP A 122 -3.88 -12.78 -21.70
N GLU A 123 -4.57 -12.22 -20.70
CA GLU A 123 -4.04 -11.12 -19.87
C GLU A 123 -3.10 -11.64 -18.75
N LEU A 124 -3.20 -12.93 -18.40
CA LEU A 124 -2.47 -13.52 -17.27
C LEU A 124 -0.97 -13.70 -17.57
N VAL A 125 -0.63 -13.99 -18.83
CA VAL A 125 0.73 -14.42 -19.24
C VAL A 125 1.72 -13.25 -19.27
N GLU A 126 1.31 -12.06 -19.70
CA GLU A 126 2.23 -10.90 -19.78
C GLU A 126 2.59 -10.37 -18.38
N HIS A 127 1.67 -10.45 -17.41
CA HIS A 127 1.89 -9.98 -16.03
C HIS A 127 2.86 -10.87 -15.24
N LEU A 128 2.76 -12.20 -15.37
CA LEU A 128 3.56 -13.16 -14.59
C LEU A 128 5.08 -13.04 -14.79
N VAL A 129 5.52 -12.55 -15.96
CA VAL A 129 6.95 -12.45 -16.32
C VAL A 129 7.64 -11.27 -15.61
N THR A 130 6.92 -10.18 -15.33
CA THR A 130 7.44 -9.03 -14.56
C THR A 130 7.38 -9.21 -13.05
N ASP A 131 6.53 -10.10 -12.55
CA ASP A 131 6.09 -10.13 -11.15
C ASP A 131 7.04 -10.89 -10.18
N LEU A 132 8.26 -11.22 -10.62
CA LEU A 132 9.22 -12.06 -9.86
C LEU A 132 10.56 -11.38 -9.53
N SER A 133 10.90 -10.25 -10.17
CA SER A 133 12.25 -9.66 -10.07
C SER A 133 12.38 -8.46 -9.12
N GLU A 134 11.28 -7.84 -8.69
CA GLU A 134 11.32 -6.64 -7.86
C GLU A 134 10.87 -6.94 -6.42
N ALA A 135 11.82 -6.87 -5.48
CA ALA A 135 11.51 -6.93 -4.05
C ALA A 135 10.83 -5.61 -3.63
N PHE A 136 9.53 -5.68 -3.31
CA PHE A 136 8.70 -4.53 -2.94
C PHE A 136 9.33 -3.72 -1.78
N PRO A 137 9.72 -2.45 -1.99
CA PRO A 137 10.27 -1.62 -0.91
C PRO A 137 9.15 -1.15 0.03
N SER A 138 9.28 -1.37 1.34
CA SER A 138 8.40 -0.73 2.32
C SER A 138 8.56 0.79 2.30
N THR A 139 7.46 1.53 2.17
CA THR A 139 7.46 3.00 2.31
C THR A 139 6.34 3.48 3.22
N HIS A 140 6.39 3.14 4.50
CA HIS A 140 5.57 3.79 5.52
C HIS A 140 6.42 4.31 6.68
N VAL A 141 6.37 5.63 6.82
CA VAL A 141 6.85 6.43 7.94
C VAL A 141 5.58 7.16 8.39
N ALA A 142 5.01 6.80 9.54
CA ALA A 142 3.71 7.34 9.94
C ALA A 142 3.86 8.78 10.47
N THR A 143 3.82 9.75 9.55
CA THR A 143 3.92 11.20 9.81
C THR A 143 2.55 11.90 9.84
N GLY A 144 1.44 11.15 9.98
CA GLY A 144 0.09 11.68 10.10
C GLY A 144 -0.51 12.34 8.84
N ASP A 145 0.11 12.13 7.67
CA ASP A 145 -0.32 12.71 6.38
C ASP A 145 -0.82 11.58 5.46
N ASP A 146 -1.77 10.79 5.99
CA ASP A 146 -2.13 9.45 5.49
C ASP A 146 -2.83 9.48 4.11
N ARG A 147 -2.13 8.96 3.09
CA ARG A 147 -2.61 8.88 1.71
C ARG A 147 -2.25 7.56 1.03
N TYR A 148 -3.29 6.75 0.80
CA TYR A 148 -3.39 5.58 -0.10
C TYR A 148 -2.16 5.31 -0.99
N LEU A 149 -1.52 4.17 -0.75
CA LEU A 149 -0.35 3.72 -1.50
C LEU A 149 -0.78 2.70 -2.56
N ARG A 150 -1.49 3.19 -3.59
CA ARG A 150 -1.84 2.45 -4.84
C ARG A 150 -0.61 2.13 -5.72
N ALA A 151 0.46 1.62 -5.13
CA ALA A 151 1.65 1.11 -5.80
C ALA A 151 1.59 -0.42 -5.96
N SER A 152 0.44 -0.92 -6.42
CA SER A 152 0.14 -2.35 -6.54
C SER A 152 -0.31 -2.71 -7.95
N SER A 153 0.65 -2.76 -8.88
CA SER A 153 0.42 -3.36 -10.22
C SER A 153 0.32 -4.90 -10.17
N CYS A 154 0.46 -5.50 -8.98
CA CYS A 154 0.22 -6.91 -8.73
C CYS A 154 -1.00 -7.09 -7.81
N HIS A 155 -1.82 -8.11 -8.08
CA HIS A 155 -3.00 -8.47 -7.27
C HIS A 155 -2.66 -8.70 -5.78
N ARG A 156 -1.45 -9.21 -5.52
CA ARG A 156 -0.88 -9.45 -4.18
C ARG A 156 -0.82 -8.18 -3.31
N GLY A 157 -0.43 -7.05 -3.90
CA GLY A 157 -0.34 -5.78 -3.19
C GLY A 157 -1.69 -5.11 -2.94
N GLN A 158 -2.67 -5.31 -3.83
CA GLN A 158 -4.01 -4.73 -3.67
C GLN A 158 -4.74 -5.31 -2.46
N ILE A 159 -4.75 -6.64 -2.31
CA ILE A 159 -5.34 -7.35 -1.16
C ILE A 159 -4.73 -6.85 0.17
N VAL A 160 -3.40 -6.64 0.21
CA VAL A 160 -2.72 -6.11 1.40
C VAL A 160 -3.10 -4.66 1.69
N GLU A 161 -3.21 -3.80 0.68
CA GLU A 161 -3.64 -2.41 0.88
C GLU A 161 -5.09 -2.32 1.38
N ASP A 162 -5.99 -3.19 0.88
CA ASP A 162 -7.38 -3.26 1.35
C ASP A 162 -7.47 -3.74 2.81
N ILE A 163 -6.66 -4.72 3.21
CA ILE A 163 -6.54 -5.17 4.62
C ILE A 163 -6.03 -4.03 5.51
N ARG A 164 -4.99 -3.30 5.09
CA ARG A 164 -4.44 -2.16 5.85
C ARG A 164 -5.44 -1.02 5.98
N HIS A 165 -6.18 -0.74 4.90
CA HIS A 165 -7.25 0.26 4.91
C HIS A 165 -8.39 -0.15 5.85
N GLU A 166 -8.78 -1.43 5.89
CA GLU A 166 -9.81 -1.92 6.83
C GLU A 166 -9.34 -1.89 8.29
N ILE A 167 -8.05 -2.20 8.56
CA ILE A 167 -7.42 -2.01 9.88
C ILE A 167 -7.49 -0.54 10.26
N PHE A 168 -7.01 0.38 9.42
CA PHE A 168 -7.06 1.81 9.69
C PHE A 168 -8.50 2.27 9.92
N GLU A 169 -9.46 1.89 9.06
CA GLU A 169 -10.82 2.40 9.20
C GLU A 169 -11.50 1.94 10.50
N LYS A 170 -11.31 0.69 10.92
CA LYS A 170 -11.87 0.15 12.17
C LYS A 170 -11.14 0.64 13.42
N THR A 171 -9.81 0.73 13.41
CA THR A 171 -9.02 0.96 14.62
C THR A 171 -8.43 2.36 14.74
N LYS A 172 -8.39 3.13 13.65
CA LYS A 172 -7.60 4.36 13.46
C LYS A 172 -6.13 4.17 13.85
N PHE A 173 -5.55 3.02 13.49
CA PHE A 173 -4.12 2.75 13.57
C PHE A 173 -3.55 2.49 12.19
N ASN A 174 -2.46 3.19 11.87
CA ASN A 174 -1.62 2.90 10.72
C ASN A 174 -0.77 1.65 10.96
N CYS A 175 -0.49 0.91 9.89
CA CYS A 175 0.39 -0.25 9.93
C CYS A 175 1.20 -0.32 8.64
N SER A 176 2.45 -0.75 8.75
CA SER A 176 3.30 -1.10 7.63
C SER A 176 3.04 -2.55 7.21
N ALA A 177 3.19 -2.87 5.93
CA ALA A 177 3.10 -4.25 5.45
C ALA A 177 4.27 -4.65 4.55
N GLY A 178 4.67 -5.91 4.63
CA GLY A 178 5.67 -6.54 3.77
C GLY A 178 5.11 -7.78 3.09
N ILE A 179 5.56 -8.06 1.87
CA ILE A 179 5.05 -9.14 1.02
C ILE A 179 6.24 -9.96 0.49
N GLY A 180 6.16 -11.28 0.58
CA GLY A 180 7.18 -12.20 0.11
C GLY A 180 6.62 -13.58 -0.23
N LEU A 181 7.51 -14.50 -0.62
CA LEU A 181 7.16 -15.92 -0.87
C LEU A 181 7.16 -16.77 0.42
N ASN A 182 7.65 -16.19 1.51
CA ASN A 182 7.76 -16.79 2.84
C ASN A 182 7.83 -15.69 3.92
N LYS A 183 7.92 -16.11 5.18
CA LYS A 183 7.84 -15.23 6.36
C LYS A 183 9.10 -14.39 6.52
N MET A 184 10.26 -14.97 6.22
CA MET A 184 11.55 -14.28 6.20
C MET A 184 11.55 -13.09 5.22
N ILE A 185 11.18 -13.30 3.95
CA ILE A 185 11.18 -12.24 2.93
C ILE A 185 10.14 -11.17 3.26
N ALA A 186 8.93 -11.54 3.71
CA ALA A 186 7.91 -10.59 4.16
C ALA A 186 8.38 -9.73 5.36
N LYS A 187 9.21 -10.28 6.26
CA LYS A 187 9.82 -9.48 7.34
C LYS A 187 10.98 -8.60 6.87
N LEU A 188 11.76 -9.06 5.89
CA LEU A 188 12.85 -8.28 5.29
C LEU A 188 12.35 -7.11 4.47
N SER A 189 11.26 -7.25 3.71
CA SER A 189 10.71 -6.14 2.90
C SER A 189 10.33 -4.90 3.72
N LEU A 190 10.18 -5.03 5.05
CA LEU A 190 9.89 -3.97 6.02
C LEU A 190 11.11 -3.31 6.68
N ARG A 191 12.34 -3.79 6.46
CA ARG A 191 13.52 -3.42 7.28
C ARG A 191 14.81 -3.38 6.46
N ASP A 192 15.84 -2.67 6.96
CA ASP A 192 17.16 -2.72 6.32
C ASP A 192 17.65 -4.17 6.17
N TYR A 193 18.23 -4.50 5.01
CA TYR A 193 18.88 -5.78 4.67
C TYR A 193 20.12 -6.14 5.51
N LYS A 194 20.21 -5.67 6.76
CA LYS A 194 21.32 -5.94 7.68
C LYS A 194 21.19 -7.35 8.25
N VAL A 195 22.29 -8.11 8.31
CA VAL A 195 22.30 -9.52 8.80
C VAL A 195 21.68 -9.61 10.20
N MET A 196 22.00 -8.65 11.08
CA MET A 196 21.49 -8.58 12.45
C MET A 196 19.98 -8.25 12.57
N HIS A 197 19.30 -7.88 11.49
CA HIS A 197 17.84 -7.67 11.48
C HIS A 197 17.05 -8.93 11.12
N LEU A 198 17.72 -9.97 10.59
CA LEU A 198 17.05 -11.23 10.25
C LEU A 198 16.64 -11.98 11.52
N LYS A 199 15.49 -12.68 11.43
CA LYS A 199 15.06 -13.66 12.42
C LYS A 199 16.19 -14.67 12.68
N PHE A 200 16.39 -15.04 13.95
CA PHE A 200 17.48 -15.88 14.45
C PHE A 200 18.93 -15.35 14.31
N LEU A 201 19.24 -14.46 13.36
CA LEU A 201 20.59 -13.89 13.22
C LEU A 201 20.87 -12.71 14.18
N GLY A 202 19.85 -11.99 14.66
CA GLY A 202 20.01 -10.86 15.60
C GLY A 202 20.64 -11.16 16.97
N GLY A 203 21.19 -12.36 17.19
CA GLY A 203 21.89 -12.79 18.41
C GLY A 203 23.32 -13.28 18.16
N LYS A 204 23.74 -14.31 18.92
CA LYS A 204 25.11 -14.85 18.88
C LYS A 204 25.57 -15.29 17.48
N LEU A 205 24.68 -15.86 16.67
CA LEU A 205 25.02 -16.39 15.34
C LEU A 205 25.36 -15.28 14.33
N GLY A 206 24.54 -14.23 14.23
CA GLY A 206 24.85 -13.08 13.36
C GLY A 206 26.09 -12.31 13.82
N LEU A 207 26.30 -12.16 15.14
CA LEU A 207 27.54 -11.60 15.66
C LEU A 207 28.76 -12.45 15.28
N ALA A 208 28.67 -13.78 15.34
CA ALA A 208 29.76 -14.66 14.93
C ALA A 208 30.03 -14.57 13.41
N LEU A 209 28.98 -14.49 12.58
CA LEU A 209 29.10 -14.26 11.13
C LEU A 209 29.76 -12.90 10.83
N THR A 210 29.27 -11.81 11.42
CA THR A 210 29.83 -10.46 11.28
C THR A 210 31.29 -10.41 11.72
N ASN A 211 31.65 -11.05 12.84
CA ASN A 211 33.02 -11.06 13.34
C ASN A 211 33.97 -11.94 12.50
N LYS A 212 33.49 -13.07 11.95
CA LYS A 212 34.33 -14.01 11.20
C LYS A 212 34.51 -13.62 9.73
N PHE A 213 33.50 -12.99 9.12
CA PHE A 213 33.48 -12.69 7.68
C PHE A 213 33.29 -11.20 7.35
N GLY A 214 33.16 -10.31 8.33
CA GLY A 214 33.00 -8.87 8.13
C GLY A 214 31.61 -8.44 7.64
N VAL A 215 30.68 -9.38 7.46
CA VAL A 215 29.36 -9.16 6.86
C VAL A 215 28.46 -8.23 7.68
N LYS A 216 27.81 -7.29 6.99
CA LYS A 216 26.87 -6.31 7.57
C LYS A 216 25.50 -6.44 6.94
N THR A 217 25.43 -6.79 5.65
CA THR A 217 24.21 -6.97 4.86
C THR A 217 24.05 -8.42 4.38
N MET A 218 22.82 -8.79 4.00
CA MET A 218 22.53 -10.06 3.34
C MET A 218 23.27 -10.21 2.00
N ALA A 219 23.56 -9.09 1.31
CA ALA A 219 24.37 -9.12 0.09
C ALA A 219 25.85 -9.45 0.37
N ASP A 220 26.41 -9.03 1.51
CA ASP A 220 27.75 -9.45 1.94
C ASP A 220 27.76 -10.94 2.31
N LEU A 221 26.69 -11.41 2.98
CA LEU A 221 26.52 -12.81 3.37
C LEU A 221 26.41 -13.74 2.15
N ALA A 222 25.70 -13.31 1.10
CA ALA A 222 25.56 -14.05 -0.17
C ALA A 222 26.86 -14.12 -1.00
N GLN A 223 27.85 -13.27 -0.73
CA GLN A 223 29.17 -13.33 -1.39
C GLN A 223 30.11 -14.35 -0.76
N ILE A 224 29.78 -14.95 0.39
CA ILE A 224 30.61 -15.97 1.02
C ILE A 224 30.46 -17.30 0.26
N PRO A 225 31.56 -17.95 -0.19
CA PRO A 225 31.48 -19.28 -0.78
C PRO A 225 30.82 -20.29 0.18
N PRO A 226 29.83 -21.09 -0.26
CA PRO A 226 29.11 -22.03 0.63
C PRO A 226 30.00 -22.95 1.46
N GLN A 227 31.14 -23.36 0.88
CA GLN A 227 32.17 -24.18 1.53
C GLN A 227 32.72 -23.53 2.81
N ASN A 228 32.89 -22.20 2.82
CA ASN A 228 33.39 -21.44 3.97
C ASN A 228 32.34 -21.36 5.08
N ILE A 229 31.05 -21.31 4.73
CA ILE A 229 29.93 -21.34 5.69
C ILE A 229 29.85 -22.74 6.32
N LEU A 230 29.89 -23.80 5.51
CA LEU A 230 29.92 -25.20 5.97
C LEU A 230 31.09 -25.46 6.93
N ALA A 231 32.31 -25.04 6.59
CA ALA A 231 33.49 -25.19 7.44
C ALA A 231 33.48 -24.30 8.71
N SER A 232 32.62 -23.28 8.76
CA SER A 232 32.62 -22.29 9.86
C SER A 232 31.47 -22.42 10.84
N PHE A 233 30.31 -22.88 10.37
CA PHE A 233 29.06 -22.94 11.12
C PHE A 233 28.31 -24.25 10.79
N PRO A 234 28.93 -25.44 10.85
CA PRO A 234 28.38 -26.67 10.28
C PRO A 234 26.97 -27.01 10.76
N GLN A 235 26.69 -26.84 12.06
CA GLN A 235 25.36 -27.06 12.66
C GLN A 235 24.26 -26.13 12.14
N SER A 236 24.62 -24.97 11.56
CA SER A 236 23.67 -23.99 11.02
C SER A 236 23.79 -23.80 9.51
N ALA A 237 24.77 -24.42 8.85
CA ALA A 237 25.16 -24.12 7.48
C ALA A 237 24.03 -24.42 6.47
N SER A 238 23.33 -25.55 6.60
CA SER A 238 22.19 -25.88 5.72
C SER A 238 21.09 -24.81 5.79
N TRP A 239 20.74 -24.35 6.99
CA TRP A 239 19.76 -23.28 7.16
C TRP A 239 20.28 -21.93 6.66
N LEU A 240 21.54 -21.58 6.94
CA LEU A 240 22.16 -20.34 6.44
C LEU A 240 22.20 -20.27 4.91
N LEU A 241 22.41 -21.39 4.22
CA LEU A 241 22.43 -21.42 2.75
C LEU A 241 21.03 -21.20 2.16
N ARG A 242 19.98 -21.89 2.68
CA ARG A 242 18.58 -21.60 2.29
C ARG A 242 18.21 -20.14 2.53
N VAL A 243 18.60 -19.60 3.69
CA VAL A 243 18.41 -18.20 4.07
C VAL A 243 19.09 -17.20 3.11
N ILE A 244 20.27 -17.53 2.59
CA ILE A 244 20.99 -16.73 1.59
C ILE A 244 20.28 -16.75 0.23
N GLU A 245 19.75 -17.92 -0.16
CA GLU A 245 18.93 -18.10 -1.37
C GLU A 245 17.51 -17.52 -1.25
N GLY A 246 17.15 -17.01 -0.06
CA GLY A 246 15.86 -16.41 0.24
C GLY A 246 14.76 -17.41 0.60
N ASP A 247 15.09 -18.69 0.78
CA ASP A 247 14.16 -19.76 1.15
C ASP A 247 13.94 -19.86 2.67
N ASP A 248 12.70 -20.16 3.04
CA ASP A 248 12.19 -20.30 4.41
C ASP A 248 10.90 -21.13 4.37
N ASP A 249 11.02 -22.39 4.78
CA ASP A 249 9.94 -23.38 4.81
C ASP A 249 8.98 -23.21 6.00
N GLU A 250 9.17 -22.22 6.88
CA GLU A 250 8.32 -22.05 8.07
C GLU A 250 6.85 -21.82 7.69
N PRO A 251 5.90 -22.64 8.21
CA PRO A 251 4.49 -22.48 7.91
C PRO A 251 3.88 -21.28 8.63
N ILE A 252 2.85 -20.71 8.00
CA ILE A 252 1.93 -19.79 8.67
C ILE A 252 0.95 -20.65 9.46
N ARG A 253 0.89 -20.45 10.77
CA ARG A 253 0.04 -21.20 11.67
C ARG A 253 -1.18 -20.34 11.97
N ALA A 254 -2.33 -20.70 11.41
CA ALA A 254 -3.61 -20.13 11.83
C ALA A 254 -3.79 -20.38 13.34
N GLY A 255 -3.91 -19.31 14.12
CA GLY A 255 -3.88 -19.41 15.58
C GLY A 255 -3.85 -18.07 16.28
N ILE A 256 -5.03 -17.50 16.51
CA ILE A 256 -5.25 -16.27 17.31
C ILE A 256 -4.86 -16.49 18.78
N MET A 257 -4.92 -17.74 19.26
CA MET A 257 -4.74 -18.11 20.66
C MET A 257 -3.27 -18.10 21.12
N GLN A 258 -2.99 -17.42 22.23
CA GLN A 258 -1.65 -17.44 22.86
C GLN A 258 -1.35 -18.81 23.47
N LYS A 259 -0.15 -19.36 23.22
CA LYS A 259 0.30 -20.64 23.80
C LYS A 259 0.60 -20.58 25.30
N SER A 260 0.88 -19.38 25.83
CA SER A 260 1.21 -19.14 27.22
C SER A 260 0.90 -17.69 27.62
N ILE A 261 0.36 -17.50 28.82
CA ILE A 261 0.10 -16.18 29.41
C ILE A 261 1.11 -15.96 30.54
N ALA A 262 1.89 -14.88 30.46
CA ALA A 262 2.95 -14.58 31.43
C ALA A 262 2.92 -13.14 31.95
N VAL A 263 3.30 -12.96 33.22
CA VAL A 263 3.47 -11.70 33.95
C VAL A 263 4.89 -11.62 34.53
N SER A 264 5.47 -10.43 34.61
CA SER A 264 6.84 -10.26 35.13
C SER A 264 7.11 -8.84 35.64
N LYS A 265 8.11 -8.69 36.53
CA LYS A 265 8.71 -7.40 36.94
C LYS A 265 10.23 -7.54 37.09
N ASN A 266 10.95 -6.52 36.65
CA ASN A 266 12.39 -6.35 36.89
C ASN A 266 12.62 -5.50 38.15
N PHE A 267 13.69 -5.83 38.86
CA PHE A 267 14.11 -5.27 40.14
C PHE A 267 15.60 -4.86 40.05
N PRO A 268 15.92 -3.78 39.30
CA PRO A 268 17.30 -3.44 38.97
C PRO A 268 18.06 -2.82 40.15
N GLY A 269 19.35 -3.15 40.27
CA GLY A 269 20.28 -2.52 41.20
C GLY A 269 19.80 -2.55 42.65
N LYS A 270 19.63 -1.37 43.27
CA LYS A 270 19.19 -1.22 44.67
C LYS A 270 17.78 -1.74 44.94
N ASN A 271 16.96 -1.95 43.90
CA ASN A 271 15.57 -2.39 44.03
C ASN A 271 15.43 -3.93 43.99
N ALA A 272 16.54 -4.67 43.88
CA ALA A 272 16.57 -6.14 43.92
C ALA A 272 15.98 -6.68 45.23
N LEU A 273 15.06 -7.65 45.15
CA LEU A 273 14.34 -8.13 46.33
C LEU A 273 15.27 -8.98 47.20
N SER A 274 15.52 -8.49 48.42
CA SER A 274 16.37 -9.15 49.41
C SER A 274 15.63 -9.49 50.72
N LYS A 275 14.29 -9.49 50.72
CA LYS A 275 13.46 -9.81 51.90
C LYS A 275 12.27 -10.68 51.55
N VAL A 276 11.92 -11.63 52.42
CA VAL A 276 10.85 -12.62 52.17
C VAL A 276 9.50 -11.93 51.96
N ASP A 277 9.09 -11.02 52.85
CA ASP A 277 7.81 -10.29 52.78
C ASP A 277 7.63 -9.55 51.44
N LEU A 278 8.72 -9.01 50.87
CA LEU A 278 8.70 -8.32 49.59
C LEU A 278 8.58 -9.31 48.43
N VAL A 279 9.22 -10.47 48.51
CA VAL A 279 9.07 -11.57 47.54
C VAL A 279 7.61 -12.05 47.55
N GLU A 280 7.04 -12.35 48.73
CA GLU A 280 5.63 -12.77 48.84
C GLU A 280 4.65 -11.72 48.30
N LYS A 281 4.84 -10.45 48.65
CA LYS A 281 4.00 -9.34 48.14
C LYS A 281 4.02 -9.27 46.61
N TRP A 282 5.19 -9.42 45.97
CA TRP A 282 5.30 -9.40 44.52
C TRP A 282 4.75 -10.67 43.86
N VAL A 283 4.95 -11.85 44.45
CA VAL A 283 4.32 -13.10 43.98
C VAL A 283 2.80 -12.99 44.00
N HIS A 284 2.23 -12.52 45.11
CA HIS A 284 0.78 -12.38 45.26
C HIS A 284 0.20 -11.35 44.28
N GLY A 285 0.88 -10.21 44.09
CA GLY A 285 0.48 -9.19 43.12
C GLY A 285 0.54 -9.67 41.66
N LEU A 286 1.63 -10.32 41.25
CA LEU A 286 1.74 -10.93 39.92
C LEU A 286 0.69 -12.04 39.71
N SER A 287 0.43 -12.86 40.74
CA SER A 287 -0.58 -13.92 40.68
C SER A 287 -1.99 -13.37 40.48
N LYS A 288 -2.32 -12.20 41.06
CA LYS A 288 -3.59 -11.50 40.81
C LYS A 288 -3.74 -11.03 39.35
N GLU A 289 -2.70 -10.43 38.76
CA GLU A 289 -2.74 -10.05 37.33
C GLU A 289 -2.86 -11.28 36.43
N LEU A 290 -2.13 -12.37 36.73
CA LEU A 290 -2.22 -13.62 35.97
C LEU A 290 -3.61 -14.27 36.08
N CYS A 291 -4.20 -14.26 37.27
CA CYS A 291 -5.57 -14.74 37.51
C CYS A 291 -6.58 -14.01 36.62
N LYS A 292 -6.60 -12.68 36.68
CA LYS A 292 -7.49 -11.84 35.87
C LYS A 292 -7.37 -12.17 34.38
N ARG A 293 -6.13 -12.28 33.87
CA ARG A 293 -5.86 -12.57 32.46
C ARG A 293 -6.25 -13.99 32.03
N LEU A 294 -6.17 -14.97 32.93
CA LEU A 294 -6.61 -16.34 32.64
C LEU A 294 -8.14 -16.46 32.69
N ILE A 295 -8.83 -15.68 33.53
CA ILE A 295 -10.30 -15.57 33.49
C ILE A 295 -10.74 -14.89 32.18
N GLU A 296 -10.09 -13.79 31.78
CA GLU A 296 -10.31 -13.12 30.49
C GLU A 296 -10.13 -14.08 29.30
N ASP A 297 -9.06 -14.90 29.32
CA ASP A 297 -8.76 -15.90 28.29
C ASP A 297 -9.74 -17.08 28.29
N GLN A 298 -10.13 -17.59 29.47
CA GLN A 298 -11.10 -18.69 29.61
C GLN A 298 -12.51 -18.26 29.18
N VAL A 299 -12.91 -17.01 29.43
CA VAL A 299 -14.17 -16.45 28.91
C VAL A 299 -14.10 -16.31 27.38
N LYS A 300 -13.03 -15.73 26.84
CA LYS A 300 -12.91 -15.42 25.40
C LYS A 300 -12.70 -16.65 24.52
N PHE A 301 -11.93 -17.63 24.98
CA PHE A 301 -11.49 -18.79 24.18
C PHE A 301 -11.96 -20.15 24.74
N ARG A 302 -12.80 -20.17 25.79
CA ARG A 302 -13.43 -21.38 26.37
C ARG A 302 -12.45 -22.52 26.68
N ARG A 303 -11.23 -22.16 27.10
CA ARG A 303 -10.11 -23.07 27.36
C ARG A 303 -9.50 -22.80 28.73
N THR A 304 -8.80 -23.78 29.30
CA THR A 304 -8.20 -23.67 30.63
C THR A 304 -6.73 -24.11 30.62
N ALA A 305 -5.87 -23.33 31.27
CA ALA A 305 -4.44 -23.66 31.37
C ALA A 305 -4.20 -24.83 32.34
N GLN A 306 -3.27 -25.72 32.02
CA GLN A 306 -2.96 -26.92 32.81
C GLN A 306 -1.65 -26.83 33.62
N ASN A 307 -0.90 -25.73 33.51
CA ASN A 307 0.24 -25.49 34.39
C ASN A 307 0.47 -24.01 34.76
N ILE A 308 1.15 -23.79 35.88
CA ILE A 308 1.84 -22.54 36.22
C ILE A 308 3.32 -22.88 36.44
N VAL A 309 4.19 -21.96 36.03
CA VAL A 309 5.63 -21.98 36.23
C VAL A 309 6.03 -20.63 36.83
N VAL A 310 6.60 -20.65 38.03
CA VAL A 310 7.19 -19.47 38.67
C VAL A 310 8.69 -19.47 38.41
N GLY A 311 9.26 -18.33 38.05
CA GLY A 311 10.70 -18.20 37.88
C GLY A 311 11.23 -16.87 38.41
N PHE A 312 12.48 -16.89 38.85
CA PHE A 312 13.19 -15.69 39.26
C PHE A 312 14.64 -15.70 38.79
N TYR A 313 15.22 -14.51 38.67
CA TYR A 313 16.57 -14.29 38.16
C TYR A 313 17.44 -13.68 39.26
N SER A 314 18.56 -14.32 39.58
CA SER A 314 19.50 -13.88 40.61
C SER A 314 20.92 -14.30 40.26
N ASN A 315 21.93 -13.46 40.54
CA ASN A 315 23.34 -13.68 40.20
C ASN A 315 23.56 -14.20 38.76
N ASN A 316 22.87 -13.59 37.79
CA ASN A 316 22.85 -13.98 36.38
C ASN A 316 22.41 -15.44 36.07
N ARG A 317 21.70 -16.10 36.99
CA ARG A 317 21.07 -17.41 36.79
C ARG A 317 19.54 -17.29 36.86
N SER A 318 18.85 -17.92 35.92
CA SER A 318 17.41 -18.19 36.00
C SER A 318 17.16 -19.42 36.85
N ILE A 319 16.30 -19.30 37.87
CA ILE A 319 15.88 -20.42 38.71
C ILE A 319 14.37 -20.58 38.56
N VAL A 320 13.94 -21.76 38.14
CA VAL A 320 12.56 -22.08 37.75
C VAL A 320 11.99 -23.09 38.73
N TRP A 321 10.78 -22.83 39.24
CA TRP A 321 10.15 -23.60 40.30
C TRP A 321 8.70 -23.93 39.94
N ASN A 322 8.35 -25.22 40.04
CA ASN A 322 6.97 -25.69 39.88
C ASN A 322 6.13 -25.51 41.16
N TYR A 323 6.78 -25.43 42.34
CA TYR A 323 6.12 -25.29 43.65
C TYR A 323 6.89 -24.33 44.55
N MET A 324 6.26 -23.22 44.95
CA MET A 324 6.97 -22.12 45.63
C MET A 324 6.88 -22.16 47.18
N ARG A 325 5.84 -22.76 47.75
CA ARG A 325 5.58 -22.69 49.21
C ARG A 325 6.53 -23.53 50.08
N SER A 326 7.16 -24.58 49.56
CA SER A 326 8.16 -25.36 50.31
C SER A 326 9.41 -24.52 50.60
N PHE A 327 9.98 -23.90 49.56
CA PHE A 327 11.21 -23.12 49.66
C PHE A 327 11.09 -21.86 50.55
N ILE A 328 9.89 -21.29 50.66
CA ILE A 328 9.60 -20.19 51.59
C ILE A 328 9.54 -20.70 53.04
N LYS A 329 8.95 -21.89 53.29
CA LYS A 329 8.85 -22.46 54.64
C LYS A 329 10.21 -22.79 55.28
N ASP A 330 11.20 -23.20 54.49
CA ASP A 330 12.54 -23.52 54.98
C ASP A 330 13.38 -22.26 55.24
N LYS A 331 12.98 -21.09 54.73
CA LYS A 331 13.61 -19.79 55.01
C LYS A 331 12.83 -18.97 56.03
N GLN A 332 12.73 -19.48 57.26
CA GLN A 332 12.30 -18.69 58.43
C GLN A 332 13.39 -17.70 58.87
N GLY A 333 13.63 -16.69 58.04
CA GLY A 333 14.54 -15.58 58.29
C GLY A 333 14.23 -14.45 57.30
N LEU A 334 14.27 -13.20 57.76
CA LEU A 334 13.69 -12.08 57.00
C LEU A 334 14.37 -11.80 55.65
N ASP A 335 15.64 -12.19 55.49
CA ASP A 335 16.46 -11.82 54.34
C ASP A 335 16.52 -12.92 53.26
N TRP A 336 16.19 -12.54 52.03
CA TRP A 336 16.26 -13.39 50.84
C TRP A 336 17.61 -13.21 50.14
N SER A 337 18.42 -14.27 50.13
CA SER A 337 19.71 -14.32 49.43
C SER A 337 19.84 -15.56 48.53
N PRO A 338 20.44 -15.44 47.33
CA PRO A 338 20.84 -14.19 46.67
C PRO A 338 19.63 -13.37 46.19
N SER A 339 19.80 -12.05 46.01
CA SER A 339 18.67 -11.13 45.79
C SER A 339 18.05 -11.26 44.39
N ILE A 340 16.73 -11.08 44.30
CA ILE A 340 15.97 -11.26 43.05
C ILE A 340 16.01 -10.00 42.19
N THR A 341 16.49 -10.13 40.95
CA THR A 341 16.60 -9.06 39.95
C THR A 341 15.50 -9.09 38.88
N ASN A 342 14.82 -10.23 38.70
CA ASN A 342 13.57 -10.37 37.94
C ASN A 342 12.71 -11.47 38.59
N MET A 343 11.40 -11.28 38.58
CA MET A 343 10.42 -12.33 38.90
C MET A 343 9.42 -12.43 37.76
N HIS A 344 9.01 -13.65 37.43
CA HIS A 344 7.95 -13.92 36.46
C HIS A 344 7.09 -15.11 36.90
N ILE A 345 5.81 -15.07 36.50
CA ILE A 345 4.87 -16.18 36.62
C ILE A 345 4.26 -16.37 35.24
N SER A 346 4.25 -17.61 34.76
CA SER A 346 3.71 -17.97 33.45
C SER A 346 2.80 -19.18 33.55
N SER A 347 1.84 -19.28 32.65
CA SER A 347 0.87 -20.36 32.57
C SER A 347 0.62 -20.74 31.11
N GLY A 348 0.35 -22.02 30.86
CA GLY A 348 0.18 -22.54 29.50
C GLY A 348 -0.38 -23.97 29.50
N ARG A 349 -0.01 -24.74 28.47
CA ARG A 349 -0.59 -26.07 28.20
C ARG A 349 -2.13 -26.01 28.25
N PHE A 350 -2.72 -25.09 27.50
CA PHE A 350 -4.17 -24.93 27.46
C PHE A 350 -4.85 -26.19 26.92
N GLN A 351 -5.96 -26.56 27.55
CA GLN A 351 -6.88 -27.59 27.12
C GLN A 351 -8.24 -26.95 26.86
N ASP A 352 -8.94 -27.40 25.83
CA ASP A 352 -10.25 -26.89 25.48
C ASP A 352 -11.31 -27.32 26.49
N GLY A 353 -12.27 -26.44 26.75
CA GLY A 353 -13.28 -26.57 27.80
C GLY A 353 -13.02 -25.65 29.00
N VAL A 354 -14.13 -25.20 29.60
CA VAL A 354 -14.15 -24.64 30.96
C VAL A 354 -14.24 -25.83 31.92
N ASP A 355 -13.09 -26.31 32.40
CA ASP A 355 -13.05 -27.39 33.38
C ASP A 355 -13.62 -26.89 34.72
N SER A 356 -14.83 -27.36 35.05
CA SER A 356 -15.55 -26.99 36.27
C SER A 356 -14.91 -27.53 37.55
N THR A 357 -13.89 -28.39 37.44
CA THR A 357 -13.06 -28.84 38.56
C THR A 357 -11.85 -27.91 38.82
N VAL A 358 -11.61 -26.92 37.95
CA VAL A 358 -10.57 -25.88 38.16
C VAL A 358 -11.01 -24.93 39.26
N ARG A 359 -10.69 -25.36 40.48
CA ARG A 359 -10.61 -24.55 41.69
C ARG A 359 -9.77 -23.30 41.38
N GLU A 360 -10.15 -22.17 42.00
CA GLU A 360 -9.49 -20.86 41.86
C GLU A 360 -7.95 -20.94 41.77
N ILE A 361 -7.30 -20.01 41.07
CA ILE A 361 -5.83 -20.02 40.94
C ILE A 361 -5.08 -19.92 42.29
N THR A 362 -5.72 -19.33 43.30
CA THR A 362 -5.32 -19.35 44.72
C THR A 362 -5.10 -20.78 45.22
N SER A 363 -5.99 -21.70 44.88
CA SER A 363 -5.95 -23.11 45.29
C SER A 363 -4.74 -23.88 44.75
N TRP A 364 -4.13 -23.44 43.64
CA TRP A 364 -2.89 -24.03 43.12
C TRP A 364 -1.71 -23.73 44.04
N PHE A 365 -1.75 -22.61 44.77
CA PHE A 365 -0.82 -22.32 45.86
C PHE A 365 -1.20 -23.06 47.16
N ASP A 366 -2.48 -23.42 47.36
CA ASP A 366 -2.96 -24.16 48.53
C ASP A 366 -2.87 -25.70 48.44
N LYS A 367 -2.48 -26.28 47.29
CA LYS A 367 -2.19 -27.72 47.15
C LYS A 367 -1.07 -28.15 48.13
N SER A 368 -1.51 -28.62 49.30
CA SER A 368 -0.67 -28.95 50.47
C SER A 368 -1.26 -30.08 51.33
N LYS A 369 -2.30 -30.77 50.82
CA LYS A 369 -3.06 -31.82 51.52
C LYS A 369 -3.48 -32.98 50.61
N SER A 370 -2.59 -33.43 49.73
CA SER A 370 -2.71 -34.74 49.05
C SER A 370 -1.31 -35.20 48.66
N GLU A 371 -1.02 -36.49 48.93
CA GLU A 371 0.17 -37.26 48.50
C GLU A 371 1.54 -36.89 49.13
N PRO A 372 2.20 -37.84 49.82
CA PRO A 372 3.62 -37.72 50.18
C PRO A 372 4.49 -38.06 48.98
N VAL A 373 5.29 -37.09 48.51
CA VAL A 373 6.32 -37.34 47.50
C VAL A 373 7.41 -38.21 48.11
N GLY A 374 7.76 -39.32 47.45
CA GLY A 374 8.82 -40.23 47.88
C GLY A 374 10.20 -39.56 47.94
N GLN A 375 11.05 -40.02 48.85
CA GLN A 375 12.35 -39.40 49.16
C GLN A 375 13.48 -39.75 48.17
N ASP A 376 13.18 -39.81 46.87
CA ASP A 376 14.11 -40.19 45.79
C ASP A 376 14.21 -39.10 44.70
N ALA A 377 14.31 -37.83 45.14
CA ALA A 377 14.43 -36.67 44.26
C ALA A 377 15.45 -35.63 44.77
N ILE A 378 16.57 -36.11 45.33
CA ILE A 378 17.76 -35.31 45.63
C ILE A 378 18.98 -36.01 45.03
N LEU A 379 19.45 -35.54 43.87
CA LEU A 379 20.85 -35.62 43.41
C LEU A 379 21.05 -34.77 42.13
N ASP A 380 22.30 -34.41 41.89
CA ASP A 380 22.90 -33.94 40.63
C ASP A 380 22.28 -32.76 39.88
N ALA A 381 22.66 -31.55 40.34
CA ALA A 381 22.56 -30.29 39.58
C ALA A 381 23.93 -29.72 39.15
N ASP A 382 25.03 -30.47 39.33
CA ASP A 382 26.42 -29.98 39.16
C ASP A 382 27.21 -30.63 37.98
N GLN A 383 26.61 -31.50 37.17
CA GLN A 383 27.23 -32.04 35.94
C GLN A 383 26.50 -31.63 34.67
N ALA A 384 26.71 -30.37 34.23
CA ALA A 384 26.19 -29.86 32.96
C ALA A 384 27.12 -28.83 32.26
N CYS A 385 28.42 -28.83 32.56
CA CYS A 385 29.44 -27.97 31.92
C CYS A 385 30.83 -28.65 31.92
N GLY A 386 31.08 -29.58 31.00
CA GLY A 386 32.41 -30.18 30.83
C GLY A 386 32.48 -31.19 29.69
N HIS A 387 33.56 -31.10 28.90
CA HIS A 387 34.05 -32.05 27.89
C HIS A 387 33.16 -32.42 26.70
N GLU A 388 33.55 -31.85 25.56
CA GLU A 388 34.05 -32.55 24.34
C GLU A 388 33.20 -33.61 23.62
N VAL A 389 33.57 -33.82 22.35
CA VAL A 389 32.87 -34.63 21.35
C VAL A 389 33.40 -36.05 21.41
N ASP A 390 32.53 -37.06 21.36
CA ASP A 390 32.65 -38.17 20.39
C ASP A 390 31.38 -39.06 20.33
N ASP A 391 31.25 -39.71 19.17
CA ASP A 391 30.32 -40.77 18.73
C ASP A 391 28.79 -40.71 18.95
N ILE A 392 28.10 -41.02 17.84
CA ILE A 392 26.65 -41.17 17.73
C ILE A 392 26.26 -42.60 18.11
N THR A 393 25.23 -42.77 18.93
CA THR A 393 24.52 -44.05 19.04
C THR A 393 23.13 -43.93 18.42
N ILE A 394 22.85 -44.73 17.39
CA ILE A 394 21.54 -44.81 16.73
C ILE A 394 20.61 -45.72 17.54
N ILE A 395 19.33 -45.35 17.66
CA ILE A 395 18.26 -46.25 18.07
C ILE A 395 17.11 -46.06 17.07
N ASP A 396 16.71 -47.16 16.43
CA ASP A 396 15.80 -47.14 15.28
C ASP A 396 14.31 -46.98 15.66
N PHE A 397 13.52 -46.47 14.71
CA PHE A 397 12.06 -46.49 14.78
C PHE A 397 11.50 -47.84 14.30
N PRO A 398 10.56 -48.47 15.02
CA PRO A 398 9.75 -49.55 14.44
C PRO A 398 8.78 -48.98 13.37
N PRO A 399 8.49 -49.73 12.29
CA PRO A 399 7.76 -49.23 11.12
C PRO A 399 6.23 -49.20 11.31
N ALA A 400 5.56 -48.49 10.41
CA ALA A 400 4.10 -48.41 10.35
C ALA A 400 3.47 -49.56 9.54
N ASN A 401 2.37 -50.09 10.08
CA ASN A 401 1.22 -50.81 9.46
C ASN A 401 0.34 -51.30 10.64
N GLU A 402 -0.97 -51.57 10.55
CA GLU A 402 -1.85 -51.80 9.39
C GLU A 402 -3.34 -51.60 9.79
N LEU A 403 -4.25 -51.42 8.81
CA LEU A 403 -5.72 -51.62 8.90
C LEU A 403 -6.54 -50.70 9.85
N VAL A 404 -7.86 -50.50 9.71
CA VAL A 404 -8.87 -50.95 8.70
C VAL A 404 -9.67 -49.71 8.22
N ALA A 405 -10.26 -49.74 7.02
CA ALA A 405 -11.28 -48.77 6.60
C ALA A 405 -12.71 -49.20 7.05
N ASN A 406 -13.64 -48.23 7.10
CA ASN A 406 -15.05 -48.43 6.77
C ASN A 406 -15.75 -47.08 6.53
N ASP A 407 -16.84 -47.11 5.75
CA ASP A 407 -17.54 -45.93 5.21
C ASP A 407 -19.02 -45.91 5.72
N PRO A 408 -20.06 -45.28 5.12
CA PRO A 408 -20.94 -44.39 5.89
C PRO A 408 -22.44 -44.80 5.96
N GLU A 409 -23.18 -44.20 6.90
CA GLU A 409 -24.66 -44.03 7.03
C GLU A 409 -24.91 -43.47 8.47
N GLY A 410 -25.98 -42.76 8.85
CA GLY A 410 -27.20 -42.26 8.19
C GLY A 410 -28.03 -41.41 9.19
N CYS A 411 -29.30 -41.08 8.86
CA CYS A 411 -30.27 -40.25 9.64
C CYS A 411 -29.88 -38.76 9.82
N GLU A 412 -30.60 -37.73 9.31
CA GLU A 412 -32.03 -37.38 9.21
C GLU A 412 -32.65 -36.63 10.41
N ASN A 413 -32.90 -35.33 10.17
CA ASN A 413 -34.11 -34.55 10.48
C ASN A 413 -34.96 -34.86 11.74
N ILE A 414 -34.97 -33.93 12.71
CA ILE A 414 -36.19 -33.55 13.45
C ILE A 414 -36.31 -32.02 13.50
N THR A 415 -37.52 -31.50 13.30
CA THR A 415 -37.85 -30.06 13.26
C THR A 415 -38.87 -29.68 14.34
N SER A 416 -39.01 -28.37 14.64
CA SER A 416 -40.12 -27.73 15.37
C SER A 416 -40.21 -28.01 16.90
N THR A 417 -40.83 -27.19 17.77
CA THR A 417 -41.55 -25.90 17.58
C THR A 417 -41.46 -24.99 18.83
N SER A 418 -41.86 -23.73 18.66
CA SER A 418 -42.02 -22.63 19.64
C SER A 418 -42.80 -22.90 20.93
N ALA A 419 -42.44 -22.18 22.01
CA ALA A 419 -43.37 -21.42 22.88
C ALA A 419 -42.62 -20.38 23.74
N ASP A 420 -43.24 -19.21 23.98
CA ASP A 420 -42.77 -18.09 24.82
C ASP A 420 -43.86 -17.80 25.87
N PRO A 421 -43.56 -17.29 27.09
CA PRO A 421 -43.98 -15.90 27.35
C PRO A 421 -43.12 -15.09 28.35
N ALA A 422 -42.41 -14.11 27.81
CA ALA A 422 -42.16 -12.75 28.31
C ALA A 422 -42.51 -12.38 29.79
N ARG A 423 -41.53 -11.79 30.50
CA ARG A 423 -41.80 -10.54 31.25
C ARG A 423 -40.61 -9.59 31.40
N ASP A 424 -40.88 -8.34 31.05
CA ASP A 424 -40.02 -7.16 30.96
C ASP A 424 -39.38 -6.68 32.29
N SER A 425 -38.10 -6.30 32.25
CA SER A 425 -37.62 -5.03 32.84
C SER A 425 -36.21 -4.65 32.31
N SER A 426 -36.02 -3.36 31.98
CA SER A 426 -34.92 -2.87 31.15
C SER A 426 -33.60 -2.56 31.87
N LYS A 427 -32.44 -2.86 31.22
CA LYS A 427 -31.37 -1.87 30.91
C LYS A 427 -30.19 -2.42 30.06
N GLU A 428 -30.03 -1.84 28.87
CA GLU A 428 -28.77 -1.57 28.15
C GLU A 428 -27.56 -2.53 28.34
N SER A 429 -27.52 -3.68 27.63
CA SER A 429 -26.26 -4.32 27.15
C SER A 429 -26.50 -5.60 26.29
N MET A 430 -26.63 -5.43 24.97
CA MET A 430 -26.64 -6.48 23.92
C MET A 430 -26.22 -5.82 22.59
N ASP A 431 -25.40 -6.37 21.68
CA ASP A 431 -24.54 -7.56 21.69
C ASP A 431 -23.31 -7.30 20.82
N ILE A 432 -22.15 -7.88 21.16
CA ILE A 432 -21.03 -8.09 20.21
C ILE A 432 -20.42 -9.47 20.50
N GLU A 433 -21.02 -10.52 19.93
CA GLU A 433 -20.50 -11.88 19.92
C GLU A 433 -20.45 -12.42 18.47
N ILE A 434 -19.65 -13.46 18.21
CA ILE A 434 -19.52 -14.16 16.91
C ILE A 434 -18.94 -13.31 15.76
N VAL A 435 -17.65 -12.97 15.83
CA VAL A 435 -16.83 -12.56 14.67
C VAL A 435 -15.45 -13.24 14.71
N SER A 436 -15.33 -14.44 14.12
CA SER A 436 -14.02 -15.06 13.79
C SER A 436 -14.11 -16.09 12.67
N GLU A 437 -15.11 -17.00 12.70
CA GLU A 437 -15.33 -17.98 11.60
C GLU A 437 -15.81 -17.33 10.29
N ASN A 438 -16.23 -16.07 10.34
CA ASN A 438 -16.98 -15.41 9.26
C ASN A 438 -16.12 -14.72 8.19
N ILE A 439 -14.79 -14.76 8.22
CA ILE A 439 -13.97 -14.01 7.24
C ILE A 439 -13.77 -14.81 5.94
N VAL A 440 -13.46 -16.11 6.03
CA VAL A 440 -13.24 -16.95 4.82
C VAL A 440 -14.57 -17.22 4.09
N ASP A 441 -15.62 -17.63 4.80
CA ASP A 441 -16.90 -18.03 4.16
C ASP A 441 -17.80 -16.86 3.73
N ARG A 442 -17.54 -15.63 4.20
CA ARG A 442 -18.20 -14.43 3.64
C ARG A 442 -17.78 -14.15 2.21
N SER A 443 -16.59 -14.55 1.77
CA SER A 443 -16.19 -14.43 0.36
C SER A 443 -17.20 -15.12 -0.58
N LYS A 444 -17.53 -16.38 -0.27
CA LYS A 444 -18.53 -17.20 -0.97
C LYS A 444 -19.95 -16.64 -0.83
N THR A 445 -20.30 -16.16 0.36
CA THR A 445 -21.65 -15.64 0.65
C THR A 445 -21.94 -14.32 -0.09
N ILE A 446 -20.95 -13.42 -0.15
CA ILE A 446 -21.03 -12.17 -0.94
C ILE A 446 -21.21 -12.51 -2.43
N PHE A 447 -20.47 -13.50 -2.95
CA PHE A 447 -20.59 -13.97 -4.33
C PHE A 447 -22.01 -14.46 -4.65
N ASN A 448 -22.62 -15.25 -3.77
CA ASN A 448 -23.99 -15.74 -3.93
C ASN A 448 -25.04 -14.62 -3.83
N CYS A 449 -24.94 -13.72 -2.86
CA CYS A 449 -25.88 -12.59 -2.75
C CYS A 449 -25.84 -11.65 -3.97
N LEU A 450 -24.65 -11.44 -4.57
CA LEU A 450 -24.50 -10.68 -5.81
C LEU A 450 -25.18 -11.34 -7.03
N SER A 451 -25.48 -12.64 -6.97
CA SER A 451 -26.18 -13.36 -8.05
C SER A 451 -27.71 -13.27 -7.98
N SER A 452 -28.29 -12.90 -6.83
CA SER A 452 -29.72 -13.14 -6.54
C SER A 452 -30.52 -11.94 -6.03
N SER A 453 -29.96 -10.71 -5.98
CA SER A 453 -30.66 -9.53 -5.44
C SER A 453 -30.84 -8.40 -6.45
N ASN A 454 -32.06 -8.26 -7.00
CA ASN A 454 -32.49 -7.11 -7.81
C ASN A 454 -32.70 -5.84 -6.95
N VAL A 455 -31.62 -5.23 -6.46
CA VAL A 455 -31.67 -4.01 -5.64
C VAL A 455 -30.69 -2.96 -6.16
N GLU A 456 -31.19 -1.88 -6.78
CA GLU A 456 -30.34 -0.78 -7.24
C GLU A 456 -29.71 0.00 -6.07
N PRO A 457 -28.38 0.28 -6.09
CA PRO A 457 -27.76 1.13 -5.08
C PRO A 457 -28.13 2.61 -5.25
N LYS A 458 -28.71 3.19 -4.18
CA LYS A 458 -29.08 4.61 -4.07
C LYS A 458 -27.87 5.50 -3.76
N SER A 459 -27.15 5.85 -4.83
CA SER A 459 -26.68 7.22 -5.10
C SER A 459 -26.02 8.03 -3.97
N ALA A 460 -24.71 7.82 -3.75
CA ALA A 460 -23.81 8.88 -3.28
C ALA A 460 -22.86 9.42 -4.40
N VAL A 461 -22.71 8.67 -5.51
CA VAL A 461 -21.72 8.94 -6.59
C VAL A 461 -22.38 9.19 -7.97
N LYS A 462 -23.70 9.44 -8.02
CA LYS A 462 -24.44 9.59 -9.31
C LYS A 462 -24.45 11.01 -9.91
N SER A 463 -23.86 12.02 -9.25
CA SER A 463 -23.85 13.42 -9.73
C SER A 463 -22.82 13.72 -10.83
N SER A 464 -21.61 13.18 -10.75
CA SER A 464 -20.54 13.42 -11.75
C SER A 464 -20.64 12.47 -12.96
N SER A 465 -20.92 11.20 -12.72
CA SER A 465 -20.91 10.13 -13.75
C SER A 465 -21.98 10.30 -14.84
N SER A 466 -23.10 10.97 -14.53
CA SER A 466 -24.16 11.28 -15.50
C SER A 466 -23.77 12.40 -16.47
N SER A 467 -23.02 13.41 -16.00
CA SER A 467 -22.43 14.47 -16.82
C SER A 467 -21.38 13.91 -17.79
N VAL A 468 -20.42 13.13 -17.28
CA VAL A 468 -19.37 12.50 -18.08
C VAL A 468 -19.96 11.58 -19.16
N LYS A 469 -20.92 10.71 -18.80
CA LYS A 469 -21.57 9.80 -19.77
C LYS A 469 -22.45 10.51 -20.81
N LYS A 470 -22.97 11.73 -20.52
CA LYS A 470 -23.63 12.57 -21.55
C LYS A 470 -22.61 13.17 -22.51
N ASN A 471 -21.50 13.69 -22.00
CA ASN A 471 -20.49 14.36 -22.84
C ASN A 471 -19.81 13.38 -23.80
N VAL A 472 -19.52 12.14 -23.38
CA VAL A 472 -18.96 11.10 -24.27
C VAL A 472 -19.87 10.84 -25.47
N LYS A 473 -21.19 10.64 -25.25
CA LYS A 473 -22.14 10.35 -26.35
C LYS A 473 -22.29 11.48 -27.37
N ASN A 474 -22.12 12.73 -26.94
CA ASN A 474 -22.12 13.88 -27.86
C ASN A 474 -20.77 14.05 -28.59
N PHE A 475 -19.66 13.60 -27.98
CA PHE A 475 -18.32 13.64 -28.56
C PHE A 475 -18.15 12.65 -29.72
N ASP A 476 -18.63 11.40 -29.56
CA ASP A 476 -18.61 10.37 -30.60
C ASP A 476 -19.27 10.86 -31.91
N PHE A 477 -20.31 11.67 -31.80
CA PHE A 477 -21.03 12.24 -32.95
C PHE A 477 -20.21 13.29 -33.72
N VAL A 478 -19.55 14.23 -33.02
CA VAL A 478 -18.82 15.33 -33.70
C VAL A 478 -17.54 14.82 -34.36
N VAL A 479 -16.71 14.06 -33.63
CA VAL A 479 -15.44 13.57 -34.17
C VAL A 479 -15.63 12.31 -35.04
N GLY A 480 -16.57 11.43 -34.66
CA GLY A 480 -16.82 10.17 -35.37
C GLY A 480 -17.81 10.23 -36.53
N ALA A 481 -18.65 11.27 -36.64
CA ALA A 481 -19.58 11.43 -37.78
C ALA A 481 -19.40 12.74 -38.55
N ILE A 482 -19.35 13.90 -37.90
CA ILE A 482 -19.28 15.19 -38.63
C ILE A 482 -17.97 15.30 -39.44
N LEU A 483 -16.80 15.03 -38.83
CA LEU A 483 -15.52 15.12 -39.56
C LEU A 483 -15.42 14.14 -40.76
N PRO A 484 -15.78 12.84 -40.65
CA PRO A 484 -15.81 11.95 -41.82
C PRO A 484 -16.80 12.37 -42.89
N ILE A 485 -18.02 12.80 -42.52
CA ILE A 485 -19.05 13.23 -43.49
C ILE A 485 -18.61 14.50 -44.22
N SER A 486 -18.05 15.50 -43.50
CA SER A 486 -17.49 16.70 -44.12
C SER A 486 -16.34 16.38 -45.06
N PHE A 487 -15.38 15.54 -44.64
CA PHE A 487 -14.28 15.14 -45.51
C PHE A 487 -14.75 14.37 -46.76
N LEU A 488 -15.73 13.47 -46.61
CA LEU A 488 -16.33 12.75 -47.74
C LEU A 488 -17.02 13.73 -48.71
N PHE A 489 -17.77 14.70 -48.20
CA PHE A 489 -18.40 15.75 -49.02
C PHE A 489 -17.36 16.59 -49.77
N GLU A 490 -16.25 17.00 -49.13
CA GLU A 490 -15.16 17.72 -49.79
C GLU A 490 -14.57 16.94 -50.99
N VAL A 491 -14.29 15.64 -50.81
CA VAL A 491 -13.68 14.84 -51.89
C VAL A 491 -14.68 14.35 -52.95
N THR A 492 -15.96 14.16 -52.61
CA THR A 492 -16.98 13.67 -53.56
C THR A 492 -17.77 14.76 -54.27
N PHE A 493 -17.93 15.94 -53.65
CA PHE A 493 -18.73 17.05 -54.20
C PHE A 493 -17.84 18.23 -54.60
N VAL A 494 -17.11 18.83 -53.66
CA VAL A 494 -16.31 20.05 -53.92
C VAL A 494 -15.19 19.76 -54.91
N LEU A 495 -14.35 18.75 -54.65
CA LEU A 495 -13.25 18.37 -55.54
C LEU A 495 -13.72 17.87 -56.92
N SER A 496 -14.92 17.28 -56.99
CA SER A 496 -15.47 16.73 -58.24
C SER A 496 -15.73 17.79 -59.32
N PHE A 497 -15.84 19.06 -58.91
CA PHE A 497 -16.02 20.21 -59.79
C PHE A 497 -14.83 20.47 -60.74
N TRP A 498 -13.62 20.02 -60.38
CA TRP A 498 -12.41 20.14 -61.22
C TRP A 498 -11.84 18.80 -61.70
N HIS A 499 -12.06 17.72 -60.94
CA HIS A 499 -11.52 16.39 -61.25
C HIS A 499 -12.62 15.35 -61.12
N SER A 500 -12.98 14.69 -62.23
CA SER A 500 -13.96 13.60 -62.19
C SER A 500 -13.55 12.52 -61.17
N LEU A 501 -14.54 11.94 -60.50
CA LEU A 501 -14.31 10.94 -59.44
C LEU A 501 -13.43 9.79 -59.96
N PHE A 502 -12.47 9.37 -59.14
CA PHE A 502 -11.47 8.33 -59.45
C PHE A 502 -10.54 8.62 -60.64
N SER A 503 -10.56 9.82 -61.23
CA SER A 503 -9.51 10.25 -62.18
C SER A 503 -8.14 10.36 -61.50
N VAL A 504 -7.06 10.34 -62.30
CA VAL A 504 -5.69 10.50 -61.78
C VAL A 504 -5.54 11.82 -61.00
N GLY A 505 -6.15 12.91 -61.48
CA GLY A 505 -6.14 14.22 -60.80
C GLY A 505 -6.87 14.21 -59.45
N TRP A 506 -7.91 13.39 -59.33
CA TRP A 506 -8.63 13.16 -58.07
C TRP A 506 -7.80 12.28 -57.12
N LEU A 507 -7.35 11.10 -57.58
CA LEU A 507 -6.60 10.12 -56.79
C LEU A 507 -5.32 10.70 -56.17
N VAL A 508 -4.53 11.46 -56.94
CA VAL A 508 -3.28 12.09 -56.47
C VAL A 508 -3.51 13.11 -55.35
N ARG A 509 -4.72 13.68 -55.23
CA ARG A 509 -5.11 14.59 -54.14
C ARG A 509 -5.74 13.86 -52.96
N VAL A 510 -6.61 12.90 -53.23
CA VAL A 510 -7.40 12.21 -52.20
C VAL A 510 -6.59 11.16 -51.44
N LEU A 511 -5.68 10.41 -52.08
CA LEU A 511 -4.89 9.38 -51.39
C LEU A 511 -3.97 9.96 -50.29
N PRO A 512 -3.21 11.06 -50.50
CA PRO A 512 -2.45 11.69 -49.42
C PRO A 512 -3.35 12.25 -48.30
N LEU A 513 -4.49 12.84 -48.65
CA LEU A 513 -5.41 13.39 -47.66
C LEU A 513 -6.13 12.30 -46.84
N LEU A 514 -6.44 11.15 -47.44
CA LEU A 514 -6.92 9.97 -46.72
C LEU A 514 -5.89 9.50 -45.69
N TYR A 515 -4.61 9.43 -46.07
CA TYR A 515 -3.52 9.06 -45.15
C TYR A 515 -3.36 10.06 -43.98
N ILE A 516 -3.37 11.36 -44.27
CA ILE A 516 -3.29 12.44 -43.26
C ILE A 516 -4.54 12.40 -42.35
N SER A 517 -5.72 12.16 -42.92
CA SER A 517 -6.99 11.99 -42.18
C SER A 517 -6.95 10.79 -41.25
N SER A 518 -6.54 9.61 -41.73
CA SER A 518 -6.28 8.43 -40.89
C SER A 518 -5.30 8.75 -39.76
N ASN A 519 -4.25 9.52 -40.03
CA ASN A 519 -3.30 9.95 -38.99
C ASN A 519 -3.92 10.87 -37.91
N VAL A 520 -4.91 11.70 -38.24
CA VAL A 520 -5.68 12.45 -37.22
C VAL A 520 -6.41 11.49 -36.29
N TYR A 521 -7.17 10.53 -36.84
CA TYR A 521 -7.92 9.56 -36.03
C TYR A 521 -7.01 8.65 -35.20
N LEU A 522 -5.92 8.14 -35.78
CA LEU A 522 -4.96 7.27 -35.09
C LEU A 522 -4.23 8.02 -33.96
N ASN A 523 -3.93 9.32 -34.13
CA ASN A 523 -3.39 10.15 -33.06
C ASN A 523 -4.43 10.43 -31.97
N ILE A 524 -5.68 10.73 -32.30
CA ILE A 524 -6.75 10.92 -31.29
C ILE A 524 -6.96 9.61 -30.50
N TYR A 525 -7.03 8.47 -31.19
CA TYR A 525 -7.10 7.14 -30.57
C TYR A 525 -5.92 6.87 -29.63
N LYS A 526 -4.68 7.16 -30.05
CA LYS A 526 -3.50 7.03 -29.16
C LYS A 526 -3.47 8.06 -28.04
N MET A 527 -4.01 9.25 -28.22
CA MET A 527 -4.13 10.26 -27.16
C MET A 527 -5.09 9.83 -26.04
N VAL A 528 -6.20 9.20 -26.40
CA VAL A 528 -7.20 8.67 -25.46
C VAL A 528 -6.69 7.38 -24.81
N SER A 529 -6.21 6.40 -25.60
CA SER A 529 -5.80 5.08 -25.09
C SER A 529 -4.48 5.08 -24.30
N VAL A 530 -3.58 6.04 -24.50
CA VAL A 530 -2.38 6.21 -23.66
C VAL A 530 -2.67 7.09 -22.44
N GLY A 531 -3.67 7.97 -22.51
CA GLY A 531 -4.06 8.87 -21.42
C GLY A 531 -2.99 9.89 -21.00
N PRO A 532 -3.35 10.85 -20.12
CA PRO A 532 -2.44 11.89 -19.66
C PRO A 532 -1.27 11.34 -18.82
N ASN A 533 -1.55 10.32 -18.01
CA ASN A 533 -0.67 9.75 -17.00
C ASN A 533 -0.01 8.42 -17.46
N GLY A 534 -0.22 8.01 -18.71
CA GLY A 534 0.29 6.74 -19.24
C GLY A 534 -0.56 5.54 -18.80
N ARG A 535 0.09 4.40 -18.56
CA ARG A 535 -0.57 3.15 -18.11
C ARG A 535 -1.17 3.24 -16.69
N SER A 536 -0.81 4.25 -15.89
CA SER A 536 -1.45 4.51 -14.60
C SER A 536 -2.53 5.59 -14.76
N SER A 537 -3.72 5.38 -14.19
CA SER A 537 -4.71 6.45 -14.02
C SER A 537 -4.27 7.46 -12.95
N ASP A 538 -3.60 6.95 -11.92
CA ASP A 538 -3.34 7.63 -10.67
C ASP A 538 -1.88 8.12 -10.61
N LEU A 539 -1.60 9.06 -9.71
CA LEU A 539 -0.25 9.54 -9.50
C LEU A 539 0.58 8.52 -8.70
N PRO A 540 1.90 8.41 -8.97
CA PRO A 540 2.79 7.62 -8.13
C PRO A 540 2.84 8.20 -6.72
N SER A 541 2.63 7.35 -5.72
CA SER A 541 2.60 7.69 -4.29
C SER A 541 3.99 7.98 -3.67
N ILE A 542 5.05 7.96 -4.48
CA ILE A 542 6.43 8.23 -4.06
C ILE A 542 6.59 9.72 -3.74
N ILE A 543 6.87 10.05 -2.48
CA ILE A 543 7.17 11.44 -2.07
C ILE A 543 8.63 11.77 -2.42
N LYS A 544 8.86 12.84 -3.19
CA LYS A 544 10.19 13.43 -3.43
C LYS A 544 10.15 14.95 -3.15
N PRO A 545 11.30 15.61 -2.92
CA PRO A 545 11.34 17.07 -2.77
C PRO A 545 10.66 17.83 -3.92
N GLY A 546 9.87 18.85 -3.59
CA GLY A 546 9.14 19.67 -4.56
C GLY A 546 7.72 19.20 -4.93
N PHE A 547 7.26 18.07 -4.38
CA PHE A 547 5.87 17.61 -4.50
C PHE A 547 4.88 18.50 -3.72
N LYS A 548 3.58 18.45 -4.06
CA LYS A 548 2.51 19.26 -3.44
C LYS A 548 1.26 18.42 -3.14
N TYR A 549 0.74 18.47 -1.91
CA TYR A 549 -0.46 17.74 -1.48
C TYR A 549 -1.73 18.30 -2.18
N CYS A 550 -2.53 17.44 -2.83
CA CYS A 550 -3.57 17.88 -3.78
C CYS A 550 -4.91 18.36 -3.17
N HIS A 551 -5.30 17.90 -1.98
CA HIS A 551 -6.66 17.96 -1.44
C HIS A 551 -7.72 17.23 -2.30
N SER A 552 -8.07 17.72 -3.50
CA SER A 552 -9.18 17.17 -4.32
C SER A 552 -9.03 15.70 -4.72
N CYS A 553 -7.81 15.19 -4.87
CA CYS A 553 -7.54 13.77 -5.10
C CYS A 553 -7.08 13.00 -3.84
N CYS A 554 -6.90 13.67 -2.69
CA CYS A 554 -6.23 13.09 -1.52
C CYS A 554 -4.90 12.36 -1.85
N LEU A 555 -4.11 12.91 -2.79
CA LEU A 555 -2.82 12.36 -3.24
C LEU A 555 -1.72 13.44 -3.25
N ASN A 556 -0.46 13.03 -3.22
CA ASN A 556 0.69 13.93 -3.40
C ASN A 556 1.01 14.09 -4.89
N SER A 557 1.07 15.33 -5.36
CA SER A 557 1.26 15.67 -6.77
C SER A 557 2.71 16.01 -7.10
N PRO A 558 3.33 15.38 -8.11
CA PRO A 558 4.67 15.74 -8.57
C PRO A 558 4.75 17.19 -9.06
N PRO A 559 5.96 17.78 -9.15
CA PRO A 559 6.18 19.03 -9.88
C PRO A 559 5.51 18.99 -11.26
N ARG A 560 4.90 20.12 -11.68
CA ARG A 560 4.12 20.26 -12.94
C ARG A 560 2.79 19.48 -12.99
N SER A 561 2.46 18.66 -11.99
CA SER A 561 1.16 17.99 -11.92
C SER A 561 0.09 18.93 -11.36
N HIS A 562 -1.13 18.87 -11.94
CA HIS A 562 -2.26 19.68 -11.47
C HIS A 562 -3.59 18.89 -11.55
N HIS A 563 -4.48 19.10 -10.59
CA HIS A 563 -5.81 18.50 -10.57
C HIS A 563 -6.68 18.97 -11.75
N CYS A 564 -7.53 18.09 -12.27
CA CYS A 564 -8.57 18.42 -13.25
C CYS A 564 -9.97 18.08 -12.69
N PRO A 565 -10.83 19.08 -12.39
CA PRO A 565 -12.18 18.84 -11.87
C PRO A 565 -13.11 18.04 -12.79
N ILE A 566 -12.82 17.99 -14.10
CA ILE A 566 -13.65 17.27 -15.08
C ILE A 566 -13.30 15.77 -15.11
N CYS A 567 -12.00 15.44 -15.04
CA CYS A 567 -11.53 14.05 -14.94
C CYS A 567 -11.48 13.52 -13.49
N ASN A 568 -11.67 14.41 -12.50
CA ASN A 568 -11.48 14.17 -11.06
C ASN A 568 -10.14 13.52 -10.66
N THR A 569 -9.09 13.76 -11.45
CA THR A 569 -7.74 13.22 -11.19
C THR A 569 -6.66 14.30 -11.39
N CYS A 570 -5.48 14.08 -10.81
CA CYS A 570 -4.29 14.87 -11.09
C CYS A 570 -3.60 14.37 -12.35
N VAL A 571 -3.12 15.33 -13.15
CA VAL A 571 -2.52 15.05 -14.45
C VAL A 571 -1.06 15.49 -14.44
N LEU A 572 -0.16 14.55 -14.74
CA LEU A 572 1.27 14.79 -14.91
C LEU A 572 1.50 15.80 -16.04
N ARG A 573 2.24 16.88 -15.75
CA ARG A 573 2.49 18.02 -16.67
C ARG A 573 1.22 18.49 -17.38
N ARG A 574 0.17 18.81 -16.61
CA ARG A 574 -1.16 19.16 -17.13
C ARG A 574 -1.13 20.41 -18.00
N ASP A 575 -1.62 20.27 -19.23
CA ASP A 575 -1.84 21.38 -20.15
C ASP A 575 -3.29 21.86 -20.10
N HIS A 576 -4.24 21.03 -20.52
CA HIS A 576 -5.67 21.36 -20.47
C HIS A 576 -6.54 20.09 -20.40
N HIS A 577 -7.85 20.27 -20.23
CA HIS A 577 -8.83 19.21 -20.51
C HIS A 577 -9.36 19.43 -21.93
N CYS A 578 -9.21 18.43 -22.81
CA CYS A 578 -9.58 18.59 -24.21
C CYS A 578 -11.05 18.28 -24.42
N SER A 579 -11.89 19.33 -24.53
CA SER A 579 -13.32 19.20 -24.81
C SER A 579 -13.65 18.42 -26.08
N PHE A 580 -12.71 18.34 -27.03
CA PHE A 580 -12.84 17.59 -28.30
C PHE A 580 -12.51 16.10 -28.20
N ALA A 581 -12.04 15.62 -27.05
CA ALA A 581 -11.65 14.22 -26.85
C ALA A 581 -11.99 13.65 -25.45
N ALA A 582 -12.73 14.41 -24.63
CA ALA A 582 -13.13 14.08 -23.27
C ALA A 582 -12.00 13.66 -22.29
N VAL A 583 -10.74 13.88 -22.67
CA VAL A 583 -9.53 13.45 -21.95
C VAL A 583 -8.62 14.64 -21.65
N CYS A 584 -7.85 14.56 -20.58
CA CYS A 584 -6.82 15.54 -20.30
C CYS A 584 -5.59 15.37 -21.19
N VAL A 585 -4.99 16.50 -21.57
CA VAL A 585 -3.69 16.56 -22.26
C VAL A 585 -2.62 16.79 -21.19
N GLY A 586 -1.68 15.84 -21.13
CA GLY A 586 -0.61 15.78 -20.15
C GLY A 586 0.63 15.08 -20.70
N HIS A 587 1.54 14.70 -19.80
CA HIS A 587 2.90 14.27 -20.13
C HIS A 587 2.97 13.17 -21.20
N PHE A 588 2.18 12.10 -21.07
CA PHE A 588 2.31 10.92 -21.94
C PHE A 588 1.55 11.02 -23.27
N ASN A 589 0.55 11.90 -23.38
CA ASN A 589 -0.30 12.03 -24.58
C ASN A 589 -0.22 13.36 -25.33
N GLN A 590 0.42 14.41 -24.81
CA GLN A 590 0.52 15.72 -25.50
C GLN A 590 1.11 15.61 -26.91
N ARG A 591 2.06 14.69 -27.14
CA ARG A 591 2.63 14.45 -28.48
C ARG A 591 1.59 14.05 -29.54
N PHE A 592 0.59 13.28 -29.14
CA PHE A 592 -0.48 12.81 -30.03
C PHE A 592 -1.50 13.93 -30.28
N PHE A 593 -1.81 14.75 -29.25
CA PHE A 593 -2.61 15.96 -29.43
C PHE A 593 -2.00 16.89 -30.48
N ILE A 594 -0.70 17.20 -30.34
CA ILE A 594 0.05 18.09 -31.24
C ILE A 594 0.11 17.52 -32.66
N ALA A 595 0.37 16.22 -32.81
CA ALA A 595 0.38 15.58 -34.13
C ALA A 595 -1.01 15.53 -34.79
N ALA A 596 -2.09 15.33 -34.02
CA ALA A 596 -3.46 15.38 -34.53
C ALA A 596 -3.83 16.78 -35.06
N ILE A 597 -3.59 17.85 -34.28
CA ILE A 597 -3.94 19.21 -34.71
C ILE A 597 -3.09 19.72 -35.89
N VAL A 598 -1.84 19.28 -36.03
CA VAL A 598 -1.00 19.63 -37.18
C VAL A 598 -1.45 18.89 -38.45
N ASN A 599 -1.79 17.59 -38.37
CA ASN A 599 -2.38 16.88 -39.51
C ASN A 599 -3.75 17.47 -39.90
N LEU A 600 -4.58 17.84 -38.91
CA LEU A 600 -5.87 18.52 -39.14
C LEU A 600 -5.70 19.92 -39.77
N LEU A 601 -4.64 20.66 -39.44
CA LEU A 601 -4.34 21.94 -40.08
C LEU A 601 -4.05 21.76 -41.58
N ILE A 602 -3.29 20.73 -41.95
CA ILE A 602 -2.97 20.44 -43.36
C ILE A 602 -4.25 20.10 -44.16
N ILE A 603 -5.15 19.29 -43.60
CA ILE A 603 -6.43 18.96 -44.24
C ILE A 603 -7.30 20.21 -44.35
N SER A 604 -7.56 20.91 -43.23
CA SER A 604 -8.47 22.06 -43.19
C SER A 604 -8.01 23.23 -44.06
N PHE A 605 -6.69 23.48 -44.15
CA PHE A 605 -6.13 24.45 -45.09
C PHE A 605 -6.31 24.02 -46.55
N THR A 606 -6.16 22.73 -46.86
CA THR A 606 -6.38 22.21 -48.22
C THR A 606 -7.85 22.33 -48.64
N CYS A 607 -8.79 21.94 -47.77
CA CYS A 607 -10.22 22.10 -48.01
C CYS A 607 -10.64 23.59 -48.06
N PHE A 608 -10.02 24.47 -47.28
CA PHE A 608 -10.24 25.91 -47.38
C PHE A 608 -9.81 26.47 -48.75
N LEU A 609 -8.67 26.04 -49.30
CA LEU A 609 -8.23 26.44 -50.64
C LEU A 609 -9.19 25.94 -51.73
N TRP A 610 -9.72 24.72 -51.61
CA TRP A 610 -10.74 24.20 -52.53
C TRP A 610 -12.04 24.99 -52.42
N ASN A 611 -12.54 25.26 -51.22
CA ASN A 611 -13.75 26.04 -51.01
C ASN A 611 -13.61 27.51 -51.44
N LEU A 612 -12.43 28.13 -51.28
CA LEU A 612 -12.14 29.46 -51.80
C LEU A 612 -12.27 29.49 -53.33
N SER A 613 -11.79 28.45 -54.02
CA SER A 613 -11.99 28.30 -55.46
C SER A 613 -13.46 28.00 -55.82
N PHE A 614 -14.14 27.13 -55.05
CA PHE A 614 -15.53 26.74 -55.27
C PHE A 614 -16.49 27.94 -55.16
N VAL A 615 -16.36 28.74 -54.09
CA VAL A 615 -17.18 29.95 -53.90
C VAL A 615 -16.82 31.02 -54.94
N SER A 616 -15.53 31.15 -55.33
CA SER A 616 -15.11 32.09 -56.38
C SER A 616 -15.56 31.71 -57.80
N MET A 617 -15.98 30.47 -58.03
CA MET A 617 -16.57 30.03 -59.32
C MET A 617 -18.11 30.00 -59.25
N THR A 618 -18.70 29.78 -58.07
CA THR A 618 -20.15 29.77 -57.84
C THR A 618 -20.74 31.17 -57.68
N MET A 619 -19.95 32.12 -57.18
CA MET A 619 -20.26 33.56 -57.23
C MET A 619 -19.85 34.13 -58.59
N SER A 620 -20.71 34.94 -59.19
CA SER A 620 -20.26 35.87 -60.23
C SER A 620 -19.22 36.85 -59.66
N LYS A 621 -18.25 37.26 -60.49
CA LYS A 621 -17.06 38.05 -60.11
C LYS A 621 -17.29 38.98 -58.91
N LEU A 622 -16.70 38.64 -57.76
CA LEU A 622 -16.85 39.36 -56.49
C LEU A 622 -16.38 40.82 -56.60
N SER A 623 -17.31 41.71 -56.90
CA SER A 623 -17.09 43.16 -56.84
C SER A 623 -17.09 43.66 -55.39
N PRO A 624 -16.47 44.82 -55.08
CA PRO A 624 -16.42 45.35 -53.71
C PRO A 624 -17.79 45.45 -53.02
N ILE A 625 -18.86 45.73 -53.77
CA ILE A 625 -20.23 45.85 -53.26
C ILE A 625 -20.89 44.51 -52.91
N GLN A 626 -20.29 43.36 -53.29
CA GLN A 626 -20.84 42.02 -53.04
C GLN A 626 -20.17 41.29 -51.86
N TYR A 627 -19.09 41.83 -51.27
CA TYR A 627 -18.41 41.18 -50.13
C TYR A 627 -19.32 41.03 -48.90
N TRP A 628 -20.36 41.87 -48.75
CA TRP A 628 -21.32 41.71 -47.65
C TRP A 628 -22.16 40.43 -47.77
N HIS A 629 -22.30 39.83 -48.97
CA HIS A 629 -22.94 38.52 -49.14
C HIS A 629 -22.17 37.40 -48.42
N LEU A 630 -20.84 37.54 -48.26
CA LEU A 630 -20.01 36.59 -47.50
C LEU A 630 -20.12 36.84 -45.99
N MET A 631 -20.44 38.07 -45.57
CA MET A 631 -20.57 38.45 -44.16
C MET A 631 -21.97 38.18 -43.59
N LEU A 632 -23.02 38.38 -44.41
CA LEU A 632 -24.43 38.20 -44.03
C LEU A 632 -25.20 37.33 -45.06
N PRO A 633 -24.76 36.09 -45.34
CA PRO A 633 -25.35 35.25 -46.39
C PRO A 633 -26.84 34.96 -46.18
N HIS A 634 -27.30 34.86 -44.92
CA HIS A 634 -28.71 34.68 -44.60
C HIS A 634 -29.58 35.85 -45.07
N LEU A 635 -29.09 37.10 -44.92
CA LEU A 635 -29.80 38.29 -45.37
C LEU A 635 -29.77 38.40 -46.90
N ALA A 636 -28.64 38.04 -47.53
CA ALA A 636 -28.53 37.99 -48.99
C ALA A 636 -29.49 36.94 -49.61
N LEU A 637 -29.71 35.80 -48.94
CA LEU A 637 -30.67 34.79 -49.37
C LEU A 637 -32.13 35.27 -49.19
N VAL A 638 -32.48 35.84 -48.03
CA VAL A 638 -33.84 36.35 -47.76
C VAL A 638 -34.23 37.50 -48.69
N LEU A 639 -33.27 38.34 -49.09
CA LEU A 639 -33.47 39.43 -50.05
C LEU A 639 -33.32 38.98 -51.52
N GLY A 640 -33.09 37.69 -51.79
CA GLY A 640 -33.01 37.14 -53.15
C GLY A 640 -31.75 37.49 -53.95
N PHE A 641 -30.72 38.07 -53.32
CA PHE A 641 -29.45 38.41 -53.98
C PHE A 641 -28.56 37.20 -54.30
N ILE A 642 -28.79 36.06 -53.63
CA ILE A 642 -28.11 34.78 -53.91
C ILE A 642 -29.12 33.63 -53.93
N SER A 643 -28.89 32.66 -54.82
CA SER A 643 -29.66 31.41 -54.86
C SER A 643 -29.36 30.49 -53.66
N PRO A 644 -30.21 29.51 -53.33
CA PRO A 644 -29.92 28.53 -52.28
C PRO A 644 -28.60 27.75 -52.50
N TYR A 645 -28.25 27.47 -53.76
CA TYR A 645 -26.96 26.84 -54.12
C TYR A 645 -25.77 27.76 -53.83
N GLN A 646 -25.88 29.04 -54.15
CA GLN A 646 -24.88 30.06 -53.82
C GLN A 646 -24.75 30.27 -52.31
N PHE A 647 -25.86 30.33 -51.58
CA PHE A 647 -25.87 30.37 -50.12
C PHE A 647 -25.12 29.16 -49.53
N PHE A 648 -25.38 27.95 -50.04
CA PHE A 648 -24.68 26.73 -49.62
C PHE A 648 -23.16 26.81 -49.88
N ALA A 649 -22.73 27.31 -51.05
CA ALA A 649 -21.31 27.52 -51.34
C ALA A 649 -20.63 28.54 -50.40
N VAL A 650 -21.31 29.64 -50.03
CA VAL A 650 -20.80 30.57 -48.99
C VAL A 650 -20.75 29.89 -47.63
N PHE A 651 -21.78 29.12 -47.27
CA PHE A 651 -21.86 28.43 -45.98
C PHE A 651 -20.69 27.46 -45.78
N VAL A 652 -20.42 26.57 -46.75
CA VAL A 652 -19.27 25.64 -46.67
C VAL A 652 -17.94 26.42 -46.63
N PHE A 653 -17.79 27.47 -47.45
CA PHE A 653 -16.60 28.34 -47.40
C PHE A 653 -16.38 28.96 -46.02
N VAL A 654 -17.41 29.56 -45.41
CA VAL A 654 -17.32 30.17 -44.06
C VAL A 654 -17.05 29.12 -42.98
N CYS A 655 -17.63 27.92 -43.09
CA CYS A 655 -17.30 26.80 -42.20
C CYS A 655 -15.84 26.35 -42.35
N SER A 656 -15.32 26.25 -43.57
CA SER A 656 -13.90 25.90 -43.82
C SER A 656 -12.94 26.98 -43.28
N MET A 657 -13.27 28.27 -43.47
CA MET A 657 -12.52 29.41 -42.94
C MET A 657 -12.49 29.42 -41.42
N THR A 658 -13.66 29.23 -40.77
CA THR A 658 -13.77 29.15 -39.31
C THR A 658 -12.96 27.97 -38.76
N THR A 659 -12.99 26.82 -39.46
CA THR A 659 -12.23 25.63 -39.08
C THR A 659 -10.72 25.88 -39.16
N VAL A 660 -10.20 26.40 -40.28
CA VAL A 660 -8.75 26.61 -40.43
C VAL A 660 -8.22 27.69 -39.48
N VAL A 661 -8.99 28.75 -39.22
CA VAL A 661 -8.64 29.77 -38.20
C VAL A 661 -8.59 29.15 -36.80
N PHE A 662 -9.58 28.34 -36.43
CA PHE A 662 -9.62 27.68 -35.13
C PHE A 662 -8.48 26.68 -34.93
N VAL A 663 -8.19 25.83 -35.92
CA VAL A 663 -7.10 24.86 -35.84
C VAL A 663 -5.73 25.56 -35.86
N THR A 664 -5.58 26.66 -36.61
CA THR A 664 -4.38 27.52 -36.56
C THR A 664 -4.15 28.07 -35.16
N TYR A 665 -5.20 28.54 -34.47
CA TYR A 665 -5.11 28.98 -33.07
C TYR A 665 -4.65 27.85 -32.13
N LEU A 666 -5.18 26.63 -32.26
CA LEU A 666 -4.75 25.48 -31.45
C LEU A 666 -3.27 25.14 -31.67
N VAL A 667 -2.81 25.13 -32.93
CA VAL A 667 -1.41 24.87 -33.28
C VAL A 667 -0.50 25.97 -32.74
N ALA A 668 -0.87 27.25 -32.92
CA ALA A 668 -0.12 28.39 -32.39
C ALA A 668 -0.04 28.37 -30.85
N ALA A 669 -1.12 27.99 -30.15
CA ALA A 669 -1.14 27.87 -28.69
C ALA A 669 -0.18 26.78 -28.18
N GLN A 670 -0.12 25.62 -28.84
CA GLN A 670 0.84 24.57 -28.47
C GLN A 670 2.28 24.96 -28.83
N ILE A 671 2.53 25.61 -29.98
CA ILE A 671 3.86 26.14 -30.35
C ILE A 671 4.33 27.17 -29.31
N PHE A 672 3.46 28.06 -28.83
CA PHE A 672 3.77 29.02 -27.78
C PHE A 672 4.16 28.35 -26.44
N CYS A 673 3.42 27.31 -26.05
CA CYS A 673 3.74 26.52 -24.85
C CYS A 673 5.11 25.83 -24.98
N LEU A 674 5.39 25.20 -26.14
CA LEU A 674 6.70 24.60 -26.43
C LEU A 674 7.83 25.64 -26.48
N TYR A 675 7.58 26.83 -27.05
CA TYR A 675 8.57 27.91 -27.09
C TYR A 675 9.01 28.33 -25.69
N ARG A 676 8.07 28.49 -24.76
CA ARG A 676 8.36 28.85 -23.35
C ARG A 676 8.71 27.66 -22.44
N GLY A 677 8.59 26.42 -22.92
CA GLY A 677 8.78 25.22 -22.10
C GLY A 677 7.67 24.98 -21.05
N GLN A 678 6.61 25.79 -21.08
CA GLN A 678 5.50 25.81 -20.13
C GLN A 678 4.33 24.94 -20.62
N THR A 679 3.40 24.62 -19.72
CA THR A 679 2.02 24.27 -20.06
C THR A 679 1.09 25.49 -19.97
N ARG A 680 -0.13 25.38 -20.48
CA ARG A 680 -1.16 26.43 -20.39
C ARG A 680 -1.53 26.80 -18.94
N ILE A 681 -1.41 25.86 -18.00
CA ILE A 681 -1.57 26.10 -16.55
C ILE A 681 -0.34 26.83 -15.99
N GLU A 682 0.87 26.35 -16.30
CA GLU A 682 2.12 26.96 -15.79
C GLU A 682 2.30 28.41 -16.24
N TYR A 683 1.88 28.74 -17.47
CA TYR A 683 1.82 30.12 -17.95
C TYR A 683 0.84 30.98 -17.13
N LEU A 684 -0.32 30.44 -16.74
CA LEU A 684 -1.30 31.15 -15.90
C LEU A 684 -0.84 31.28 -14.44
N MET A 685 0.17 30.52 -14.03
CA MET A 685 0.81 30.55 -12.71
C MET A 685 2.20 31.20 -12.72
N ASP A 686 2.61 31.80 -13.85
CA ASP A 686 3.90 32.47 -14.07
C ASP A 686 5.16 31.62 -13.77
N ILE A 687 5.11 30.31 -14.04
CA ILE A 687 6.18 29.35 -13.68
C ILE A 687 7.19 29.21 -14.83
N HIS A 688 8.37 29.85 -14.72
CA HIS A 688 9.39 29.86 -15.79
C HIS A 688 10.56 28.85 -15.63
N ALA A 689 10.60 28.09 -14.53
CA ALA A 689 11.77 27.27 -14.14
C ALA A 689 12.15 26.12 -15.11
N TYR A 690 11.22 25.72 -15.98
CA TYR A 690 11.36 24.56 -16.88
C TYR A 690 11.68 24.91 -18.34
N ASP A 691 12.01 26.16 -18.65
CA ASP A 691 12.50 26.52 -19.99
C ASP A 691 13.96 26.06 -20.18
N LEU A 692 14.15 25.10 -21.08
CA LEU A 692 15.45 24.53 -21.47
C LEU A 692 15.85 24.93 -22.89
N GLY A 693 15.16 25.92 -23.48
CA GLY A 693 15.25 26.32 -24.88
C GLY A 693 14.42 25.46 -25.83
N PHE A 694 13.81 26.09 -26.84
CA PHE A 694 12.79 25.53 -27.73
C PHE A 694 13.03 24.07 -28.17
N LEU A 695 14.20 23.73 -28.72
CA LEU A 695 14.47 22.36 -29.21
C LEU A 695 14.50 21.30 -28.10
N ASN A 696 14.84 21.67 -26.87
CA ASN A 696 14.79 20.76 -25.71
C ASN A 696 13.37 20.68 -25.14
N ASN A 697 12.65 21.81 -25.12
CA ASN A 697 11.24 21.86 -24.74
C ASN A 697 10.38 20.96 -25.68
N VAL A 698 10.67 20.98 -26.99
CA VAL A 698 10.09 20.07 -28.00
C VAL A 698 10.43 18.61 -27.70
N ARG A 699 11.71 18.27 -27.45
CA ARG A 699 12.13 16.89 -27.09
C ARG A 699 11.51 16.39 -25.79
N LEU A 700 11.26 17.26 -24.81
CA LEU A 700 10.63 16.92 -23.54
C LEU A 700 9.16 16.54 -23.72
N ALA A 701 8.43 17.23 -24.60
CA ALA A 701 6.99 17.00 -24.85
C ALA A 701 6.69 15.98 -25.96
N MET A 702 7.54 15.89 -26.98
CA MET A 702 7.32 15.06 -28.18
C MET A 702 8.26 13.82 -28.24
N GLY A 703 9.27 13.78 -27.37
CA GLY A 703 10.28 12.73 -27.31
C GLY A 703 11.47 12.91 -28.26
N SER A 704 12.41 11.98 -28.17
CA SER A 704 13.68 12.00 -28.91
C SER A 704 13.55 11.89 -30.43
N ARG A 705 12.49 11.24 -30.94
CA ARG A 705 12.22 11.05 -32.39
C ARG A 705 11.03 11.87 -32.88
N TRP A 706 10.82 13.05 -32.29
CA TRP A 706 9.64 13.89 -32.50
C TRP A 706 9.20 14.15 -33.96
N PRO A 707 10.07 14.30 -34.98
CA PRO A 707 9.61 14.57 -36.34
C PRO A 707 8.77 13.43 -36.92
N LEU A 708 9.04 12.19 -36.51
CA LEU A 708 8.36 11.00 -37.00
C LEU A 708 6.94 10.85 -36.42
N VAL A 709 6.66 11.47 -35.28
CA VAL A 709 5.34 11.42 -34.59
C VAL A 709 4.25 12.08 -35.44
N PHE A 710 4.60 13.07 -36.27
CA PHE A 710 3.67 13.68 -37.22
C PHE A 710 3.24 12.73 -38.35
N PHE A 711 4.08 11.76 -38.71
CA PHE A 711 3.82 10.81 -39.80
C PHE A 711 3.12 9.52 -39.33
N SER A 712 3.34 9.09 -38.08
CA SER A 712 2.62 7.95 -37.50
C SER A 712 2.72 7.93 -35.96
N PRO A 713 1.59 7.75 -35.24
CA PRO A 713 1.57 7.64 -33.77
C PRO A 713 2.13 6.30 -33.26
N PHE A 714 2.41 5.34 -34.14
CA PHE A 714 3.01 4.05 -33.78
C PHE A 714 4.55 4.10 -33.73
N VAL A 715 5.18 5.17 -34.20
CA VAL A 715 6.64 5.32 -34.11
C VAL A 715 7.05 5.62 -32.68
N ALA A 716 7.84 4.72 -32.09
CA ALA A 716 8.39 4.90 -30.75
C ALA A 716 9.32 6.12 -30.67
N SER A 717 8.83 7.19 -30.01
CA SER A 717 9.59 8.38 -29.64
C SER A 717 9.69 8.48 -28.11
N PRO A 718 10.74 7.90 -27.49
CA PRO A 718 10.94 7.94 -26.03
C PRO A 718 11.00 9.37 -25.49
N LEU A 719 10.25 9.63 -24.41
CA LEU A 719 10.27 10.89 -23.66
C LEU A 719 11.53 10.98 -22.79
N GLN A 720 11.98 12.20 -22.47
CA GLN A 720 13.18 12.45 -21.66
C GLN A 720 12.91 12.50 -20.14
N SER A 721 11.69 12.19 -19.71
CA SER A 721 11.23 12.27 -18.32
C SER A 721 10.13 11.22 -18.09
N ASP A 722 10.10 10.70 -16.87
CA ASP A 722 9.06 9.85 -16.27
C ASP A 722 7.71 10.58 -16.05
N GLY A 723 7.67 11.90 -16.22
CA GLY A 723 6.51 12.75 -15.92
C GLY A 723 6.43 13.21 -14.46
N ILE A 724 7.38 12.77 -13.63
CA ILE A 724 7.47 12.98 -12.18
C ILE A 724 8.65 13.91 -11.86
N SER A 725 9.74 13.72 -12.60
CA SER A 725 11.06 14.28 -12.41
C SER A 725 11.41 15.11 -13.66
N PHE A 726 11.58 16.43 -13.51
CA PHE A 726 11.81 17.34 -14.64
C PHE A 726 13.13 18.11 -14.49
N PRO A 727 13.97 18.20 -15.53
CA PRO A 727 15.14 19.07 -15.50
C PRO A 727 14.74 20.55 -15.43
N VAL A 728 15.36 21.29 -14.51
CA VAL A 728 15.22 22.74 -14.35
C VAL A 728 16.43 23.50 -14.90
N LYS A 729 16.21 24.76 -15.27
CA LYS A 729 17.18 25.63 -15.95
C LYS A 729 18.50 25.80 -15.17
N GLU A 730 18.41 25.88 -13.85
CA GLU A 730 19.54 26.05 -12.92
C GLU A 730 20.48 24.84 -12.91
N LEU A 731 19.94 23.63 -12.70
CA LEU A 731 20.71 22.37 -12.77
C LEU A 731 21.39 22.20 -14.13
N GLN A 732 20.72 22.59 -15.22
CA GLN A 732 21.31 22.50 -16.56
C GLN A 732 22.46 23.50 -16.77
N ASN A 733 22.45 24.65 -16.10
CA ASN A 733 23.58 25.60 -16.13
C ASN A 733 24.76 25.08 -15.30
N VAL A 734 24.51 24.51 -14.11
CA VAL A 734 25.55 23.84 -13.31
C VAL A 734 26.23 22.73 -14.12
N TYR A 735 25.45 21.86 -14.77
CA TYR A 735 25.96 20.76 -15.62
C TYR A 735 26.71 21.20 -16.88
N LYS A 736 26.49 22.43 -17.38
CA LYS A 736 27.30 23.02 -18.47
C LYS A 736 28.61 23.56 -17.93
N ASN A 737 28.58 24.23 -16.78
CA ASN A 737 29.76 24.81 -16.16
C ASN A 737 30.75 23.72 -15.72
N THR A 738 30.27 22.62 -15.12
CA THR A 738 31.12 21.47 -14.73
C THR A 738 31.60 20.59 -15.89
N LYS A 739 31.25 20.91 -17.14
CA LYS A 739 31.82 20.31 -18.36
C LYS A 739 32.84 21.20 -19.08
N ASN A 740 33.08 22.40 -18.55
CA ASN A 740 34.11 23.33 -19.02
C ASN A 740 35.30 23.44 -18.03
N PHE A 741 35.38 22.49 -17.08
CA PHE A 741 36.52 22.15 -16.23
C PHE A 741 36.93 20.71 -16.56
#